data_AF-A0A1E5NBM4-F1
#
_entry.id   AF-A0A1E5NBM4-F1
#
_cell.length_a   1.000
_cell.length_b   1.000
_cell.length_c   1.000
_cell.angle_alpha   90.00
_cell.angle_beta   90.00
_cell.angle_gamma   90.00
#
_symmetry.space_group_name_H-M   'P 1'
#
loop_
_entity.id
_entity.type
_entity.pdbx_description
1 polymer ?
#
loop_
_entity_poly.entity_id
_entity_poly.type
_entity_poly.pdbx_seq_one_letter_code
_entity_poly.pdbx_strand_id
1 'polypeptide(L)'
;MKYKPQTKKELKKLVEDESINLGSIDTSLITDMSELFRSSEREDFSGIETWDVSNVENMGSMFKGCKEFNQPLNSWNTNKVKDMSRMFDCCFKFNQPLDKWDTSNVGSMNNMFQECKSFNQDISNWNVSKVTNMNSMFNGCTSFNQNISNWNIKSVKYMSFMFANASSFNQDLNNWDISKVKSISFIFNHANSFKIIPHKWNFDNIKEDIDYILPEEMLDEIYSKKEPINLLCYLFYDKYYEDENLQKVDVKLWHKTLKNSINKKIISFVSRLEKDFENELKNEIEYHSNKIIFQNIEEAEEYVNNNYDKSFDKSIKFIDDKYTIFTKDRKTKIRLKMIRFIYGSYLKVKDNVVRLEIIDDIINLLDIESFRNVSYQIFLSDRSKLASRIICGIYGDGKIVEDYVKSLKKEFYPRSYYVYILALNKNKYALRLLCDASLKSKIESIKNAAELALETIANRMKVERYELDDLLVPDFNLDKNGERIVYAEDKEYKLFIDDNMELHIIINNKELKTPPKTFSKELKSEITFIKKEIKNIVKSQRDKMIYLLMNGRKYSYNFWKSVYIDNYLFNGYAVKLIWNLYDENNLFLTTFRYLTDGSFTDYDDKEVKINENNSISLAYVKEMDNDIIDKWKKQLSDYEIVQPINQLRVIDDLEKEFYSYNGEYKLSKLKNFVNKYPFNEYYEDYYTIYGYKFEDKVSGLVLDISTNGISRDNADFGDMIEIVLKILNISENNKDLVNRLMFGSILMLENLVQ
;
A
#
# COMPACT_ATOMS: atom_id res chain seq x y z
N MET A 1 -18.84 -17.23 71.67
CA MET A 1 -19.62 -16.55 70.60
C MET A 1 -21.08 -16.62 70.96
N LYS A 2 -21.82 -15.52 70.85
CA LYS A 2 -23.25 -15.41 71.19
C LYS A 2 -24.16 -15.47 69.96
N TYR A 3 -23.65 -15.18 68.77
CA TYR A 3 -24.42 -15.15 67.53
C TYR A 3 -23.77 -16.03 66.47
N LYS A 4 -24.55 -16.80 65.70
CA LYS A 4 -24.07 -17.65 64.61
C LYS A 4 -24.99 -17.51 63.38
N PRO A 5 -24.86 -16.40 62.64
CA PRO A 5 -25.69 -16.15 61.46
C PRO A 5 -25.50 -17.26 60.42
N GLN A 6 -26.61 -17.74 59.87
CA GLN A 6 -26.64 -18.73 58.78
C GLN A 6 -26.58 -18.04 57.40
N THR A 7 -26.96 -16.77 57.35
CA THR A 7 -27.05 -16.00 56.10
C THR A 7 -26.33 -14.66 56.22
N LYS A 8 -25.86 -14.13 55.09
CA LYS A 8 -25.34 -12.75 54.99
C LYS A 8 -26.32 -11.71 55.54
N LYS A 9 -27.63 -11.90 55.33
CA LYS A 9 -28.66 -10.98 55.82
C LYS A 9 -28.74 -10.95 57.35
N GLU A 10 -28.62 -12.12 57.99
CA GLU A 10 -28.54 -12.20 59.45
C GLU A 10 -27.26 -11.54 59.96
N LEU A 11 -26.11 -11.83 59.34
CA LEU A 11 -24.85 -11.18 59.68
C LEU A 11 -24.94 -9.64 59.52
N LYS A 12 -25.54 -9.16 58.43
CA LYS A 12 -25.72 -7.72 58.16
C LYS A 12 -26.48 -7.01 59.29
N LYS A 13 -27.58 -7.60 59.77
CA LYS A 13 -28.33 -7.04 60.91
C LYS A 13 -27.52 -6.98 62.19
N LEU A 14 -26.68 -7.99 62.45
CA LEU A 14 -25.84 -8.05 63.65
C LEU A 14 -24.73 -7.00 63.63
N VAL A 15 -24.14 -6.73 62.45
CA VAL A 15 -23.07 -5.73 62.33
C VAL A 15 -23.59 -4.29 62.31
N GLU A 16 -24.85 -4.07 61.93
CA GLU A 16 -25.54 -2.77 62.00
C GLU A 16 -25.88 -2.36 63.45
N ASP A 17 -25.96 -3.33 64.38
CA ASP A 17 -26.12 -3.05 65.80
C ASP A 17 -24.76 -2.74 66.45
N GLU A 18 -24.51 -1.46 66.69
CA GLU A 18 -23.26 -0.97 67.29
C GLU A 18 -23.03 -1.47 68.72
N SER A 19 -24.08 -1.91 69.43
CA SER A 19 -23.94 -2.46 70.79
C SER A 19 -23.34 -3.87 70.82
N ILE A 20 -23.33 -4.57 69.67
CA ILE A 20 -22.80 -5.94 69.55
C ILE A 20 -21.30 -5.88 69.30
N ASN A 21 -20.48 -6.43 70.20
CA ASN A 21 -19.07 -6.65 69.94
C ASN A 21 -18.88 -7.68 68.80
N LEU A 22 -18.06 -7.35 67.78
CA LEU A 22 -17.93 -8.17 66.57
C LEU A 22 -17.30 -9.54 66.85
N GLY A 23 -16.43 -9.66 67.86
CA GLY A 23 -15.83 -10.93 68.29
C GLY A 23 -16.83 -11.91 68.93
N SER A 24 -18.06 -11.45 69.20
CA SER A 24 -19.12 -12.33 69.69
C SER A 24 -19.85 -13.09 68.57
N ILE A 25 -19.54 -12.81 67.29
CA ILE A 25 -20.22 -13.37 66.12
C ILE A 25 -19.36 -14.50 65.51
N ASP A 26 -19.95 -15.69 65.38
CA ASP A 26 -19.38 -16.83 64.65
C ASP A 26 -19.68 -16.71 63.15
N THR A 27 -18.69 -16.34 62.34
CA THR A 27 -18.83 -16.17 60.89
C THR A 27 -18.51 -17.43 60.08
N SER A 28 -18.23 -18.57 60.71
CA SER A 28 -17.72 -19.79 60.06
C SER A 28 -18.61 -20.35 58.94
N LEU A 29 -19.90 -20.00 58.90
CA LEU A 29 -20.85 -20.45 57.89
C LEU A 29 -21.05 -19.48 56.72
N ILE A 30 -20.45 -18.30 56.79
CA ILE A 30 -20.72 -17.22 55.84
C ILE A 30 -19.78 -17.34 54.64
N THR A 31 -20.36 -17.38 53.45
CA THR A 31 -19.63 -17.47 52.17
C THR A 31 -19.61 -16.15 51.40
N ASP A 32 -20.49 -15.19 51.72
CA ASP A 32 -20.56 -13.88 51.10
C ASP A 32 -20.60 -12.78 52.17
N MET A 33 -19.54 -11.97 52.21
CA MET A 33 -19.40 -10.79 53.09
C MET A 33 -19.43 -9.47 52.30
N SER A 34 -19.80 -9.51 51.02
CA SER A 34 -19.84 -8.28 50.22
C SER A 34 -20.78 -7.23 50.81
N GLU A 35 -20.35 -5.97 50.80
CA GLU A 35 -21.11 -4.82 51.33
C GLU A 35 -21.50 -4.87 52.82
N LEU A 36 -20.88 -5.75 53.61
CA LEU A 36 -21.28 -5.97 55.01
C LEU A 36 -21.17 -4.71 55.88
N PHE A 37 -20.15 -3.89 55.67
CA PHE A 37 -19.95 -2.60 56.35
C PHE A 37 -19.99 -1.42 55.37
N ARG A 38 -20.53 -1.60 54.15
CA ARG A 38 -20.58 -0.52 53.16
C ARG A 38 -21.20 0.76 53.74
N SER A 39 -20.42 1.82 53.77
CA SER A 39 -20.73 3.14 54.30
C SER A 39 -21.22 3.13 55.75
N SER A 40 -20.77 2.16 56.54
CA SER A 40 -21.08 2.08 57.97
C SER A 40 -20.43 3.25 58.72
N GLU A 41 -21.21 3.86 59.62
CA GLU A 41 -20.74 4.90 60.54
C GLU A 41 -20.16 4.32 61.84
N ARG A 42 -20.13 2.98 61.96
CA ARG A 42 -19.60 2.26 63.10
C ARG A 42 -18.15 2.65 63.37
N GLU A 43 -17.85 3.07 64.61
CA GLU A 43 -16.49 3.44 65.02
C GLU A 43 -15.72 2.27 65.66
N ASP A 44 -16.41 1.41 66.44
CA ASP A 44 -15.81 0.27 67.11
C ASP A 44 -15.95 -1.03 66.30
N PHE A 45 -14.83 -1.50 65.77
CA PHE A 45 -14.72 -2.78 65.05
C PHE A 45 -14.00 -3.86 65.85
N SER A 46 -13.84 -3.69 67.17
CA SER A 46 -13.12 -4.64 68.02
C SER A 46 -13.69 -6.06 67.93
N GLY A 47 -12.78 -7.04 67.83
CA GLY A 47 -13.11 -8.45 67.71
C GLY A 47 -13.27 -8.94 66.27
N ILE A 48 -13.27 -8.07 65.26
CA ILE A 48 -13.34 -8.46 63.84
C ILE A 48 -12.14 -9.32 63.41
N GLU A 49 -10.99 -9.14 64.05
CA GLU A 49 -9.77 -9.90 63.82
C GLU A 49 -9.89 -11.39 64.17
N THR A 50 -10.91 -11.76 64.95
CA THR A 50 -11.20 -13.14 65.38
C THR A 50 -12.16 -13.89 64.45
N TRP A 51 -12.71 -13.23 63.42
CA TRP A 51 -13.65 -13.84 62.49
C TRP A 51 -13.04 -15.00 61.70
N ASP A 52 -13.78 -16.09 61.57
CA ASP A 52 -13.47 -17.16 60.63
C ASP A 52 -14.01 -16.79 59.25
N VAL A 53 -13.10 -16.44 58.34
CA VAL A 53 -13.41 -16.11 56.95
C VAL A 53 -12.98 -17.19 55.96
N SER A 54 -12.59 -18.38 56.44
CA SER A 54 -12.05 -19.46 55.61
C SER A 54 -13.04 -20.06 54.60
N ASN A 55 -14.34 -19.76 54.76
CA ASN A 55 -15.41 -20.14 53.84
C ASN A 55 -15.88 -19.00 52.93
N VAL A 56 -15.36 -17.78 53.11
CA VAL A 56 -15.78 -16.61 52.34
C VAL A 56 -15.23 -16.66 50.92
N GLU A 57 -16.12 -16.55 49.93
CA GLU A 57 -15.79 -16.48 48.52
C GLU A 57 -15.91 -15.05 47.95
N ASN A 58 -16.69 -14.16 48.60
CA ASN A 58 -16.92 -12.80 48.13
C ASN A 58 -16.75 -11.77 49.26
N MET A 59 -15.81 -10.83 49.10
CA MET A 59 -15.54 -9.71 50.01
C MET A 59 -15.75 -8.33 49.32
N GLY A 60 -16.41 -8.31 48.16
CA GLY A 60 -16.60 -7.11 47.36
C GLY A 60 -17.26 -5.98 48.15
N SER A 61 -16.67 -4.79 48.14
CA SER A 61 -17.19 -3.60 48.84
C SER A 61 -17.43 -3.78 50.36
N MET A 62 -16.81 -4.77 51.00
CA MET A 62 -17.10 -5.11 52.40
C MET A 62 -16.95 -3.91 53.35
N PHE A 63 -15.87 -3.13 53.24
CA PHE A 63 -15.61 -1.95 54.07
C PHE A 63 -15.72 -0.63 53.30
N LYS A 64 -16.29 -0.65 52.09
CA LYS A 64 -16.34 0.54 51.24
C LYS A 64 -16.95 1.73 51.98
N GLY A 65 -16.20 2.82 52.15
CA GLY A 65 -16.65 4.06 52.80
C GLY A 65 -16.50 4.09 54.32
N CYS A 66 -15.93 3.08 54.96
CA CYS A 66 -15.61 3.09 56.38
C CYS A 66 -14.35 3.95 56.65
N LYS A 67 -14.50 5.27 56.68
CA LYS A 67 -13.38 6.24 56.72
C LYS A 67 -12.42 6.03 57.89
N GLU A 68 -12.95 5.58 59.02
CA GLU A 68 -12.22 5.36 60.28
C GLU A 68 -11.67 3.94 60.46
N PHE A 69 -11.96 3.02 59.52
CA PHE A 69 -11.58 1.62 59.65
C PHE A 69 -10.06 1.40 59.54
N ASN A 70 -9.46 0.80 60.57
CA ASN A 70 -8.02 0.49 60.61
C ASN A 70 -7.70 -0.74 61.49
N GLN A 71 -8.55 -1.77 61.48
CA GLN A 71 -8.37 -2.97 62.32
C GLN A 71 -7.43 -4.01 61.69
N PRO A 72 -6.67 -4.78 62.51
CA PRO A 72 -5.77 -5.80 62.00
C PRO A 72 -6.53 -6.98 61.38
N LEU A 73 -6.26 -7.28 60.11
CA LEU A 73 -6.91 -8.38 59.36
C LEU A 73 -5.94 -9.47 58.89
N ASN A 74 -4.65 -9.37 59.23
CA ASN A 74 -3.61 -10.25 58.70
C ASN A 74 -3.75 -11.73 59.14
N SER A 75 -4.58 -12.01 60.15
CA SER A 75 -4.88 -13.38 60.64
C SER A 75 -5.92 -14.11 59.79
N TRP A 76 -6.61 -13.41 58.89
CA TRP A 76 -7.69 -13.97 58.09
C TRP A 76 -7.19 -14.94 57.03
N ASN A 77 -7.87 -16.10 56.91
CA ASN A 77 -7.63 -17.07 55.86
C ASN A 77 -8.48 -16.75 54.62
N THR A 78 -7.89 -16.10 53.62
CA THR A 78 -8.59 -15.63 52.41
C THR A 78 -8.52 -16.60 51.22
N ASN A 79 -8.08 -17.85 51.42
CA ASN A 79 -7.76 -18.75 50.32
C ASN A 79 -8.93 -19.10 49.37
N LYS A 80 -10.19 -18.93 49.80
CA LYS A 80 -11.38 -19.14 48.96
C LYS A 80 -11.93 -17.89 48.29
N VAL A 81 -11.40 -16.71 48.62
CA VAL A 81 -11.95 -15.44 48.13
C VAL A 81 -11.68 -15.30 46.63
N LYS A 82 -12.75 -15.02 45.88
CA LYS A 82 -12.75 -14.83 44.41
C LYS A 82 -12.90 -13.36 44.01
N ASP A 83 -13.54 -12.55 44.85
CA ASP A 83 -13.80 -11.13 44.59
C ASP A 83 -13.41 -10.25 45.79
N MET A 84 -12.46 -9.33 45.56
CA MET A 84 -12.03 -8.30 46.51
C MET A 84 -12.27 -6.87 45.96
N SER A 85 -13.11 -6.74 44.92
CA SER A 85 -13.40 -5.45 44.30
C SER A 85 -13.92 -4.45 45.34
N ARG A 86 -13.40 -3.22 45.34
CA ARG A 86 -13.80 -2.13 46.24
C ARG A 86 -13.73 -2.43 47.74
N MET A 87 -13.02 -3.49 48.17
CA MET A 87 -13.08 -3.97 49.56
C MET A 87 -12.79 -2.87 50.59
N PHE A 88 -11.82 -2.00 50.33
CA PHE A 88 -11.42 -0.87 51.19
C PHE A 88 -11.61 0.50 50.52
N ASP A 89 -12.40 0.59 49.44
CA ASP A 89 -12.66 1.85 48.74
C ASP A 89 -13.12 2.95 49.71
N CYS A 90 -12.43 4.09 49.75
CA CYS A 90 -12.63 5.21 50.69
C CYS A 90 -12.37 4.90 52.19
N CYS A 91 -11.62 3.85 52.55
CA CYS A 91 -11.12 3.64 53.91
C CYS A 91 -9.87 4.49 54.16
N PHE A 92 -10.06 5.78 54.43
CA PHE A 92 -8.97 6.77 54.47
C PHE A 92 -7.84 6.44 55.45
N LYS A 93 -8.17 5.88 56.62
CA LYS A 93 -7.22 5.57 57.70
C LYS A 93 -6.61 4.17 57.63
N PHE A 94 -7.05 3.31 56.71
CA PHE A 94 -6.63 1.91 56.68
C PHE A 94 -5.15 1.77 56.30
N ASN A 95 -4.36 1.16 57.18
CA ASN A 95 -2.93 0.92 56.99
C ASN A 95 -2.44 -0.29 57.81
N GLN A 96 -3.13 -1.43 57.69
CA GLN A 96 -2.82 -2.66 58.43
C GLN A 96 -2.17 -3.71 57.50
N PRO A 97 -1.24 -4.54 58.01
CA PRO A 97 -0.54 -5.53 57.19
C PRO A 97 -1.51 -6.56 56.62
N LEU A 98 -1.26 -6.97 55.37
CA LEU A 98 -2.04 -7.94 54.60
C LEU A 98 -1.15 -8.99 53.89
N ASP A 99 0.11 -9.10 54.31
CA ASP A 99 1.14 -9.93 53.69
C ASP A 99 0.84 -11.44 53.79
N LYS A 100 -0.02 -11.86 54.73
CA LYS A 100 -0.41 -13.27 54.93
C LYS A 100 -1.63 -13.71 54.13
N TRP A 101 -2.28 -12.81 53.41
CA TRP A 101 -3.46 -13.14 52.63
C TRP A 101 -3.09 -14.00 51.40
N ASP A 102 -3.88 -15.04 51.17
CA ASP A 102 -3.82 -15.82 49.93
C ASP A 102 -4.76 -15.18 48.91
N THR A 103 -4.19 -14.59 47.85
CA THR A 103 -4.93 -13.96 46.75
C THR A 103 -4.99 -14.83 45.49
N SER A 104 -4.50 -16.07 45.54
CA SER A 104 -4.30 -16.93 44.36
C SER A 104 -5.59 -17.36 43.64
N ASN A 105 -6.76 -17.14 44.26
CA ASN A 105 -8.08 -17.40 43.69
C ASN A 105 -8.87 -16.15 43.30
N VAL A 106 -8.32 -14.95 43.55
CA VAL A 106 -9.01 -13.69 43.28
C VAL A 106 -9.01 -13.38 41.77
N GLY A 107 -10.20 -13.11 41.23
CA GLY A 107 -10.42 -12.76 39.83
C GLY A 107 -10.54 -11.25 39.57
N SER A 108 -10.96 -10.47 40.58
CA SER A 108 -11.13 -9.01 40.48
C SER A 108 -10.62 -8.28 41.73
N MET A 109 -9.88 -7.19 41.51
CA MET A 109 -9.36 -6.27 42.53
C MET A 109 -9.63 -4.80 42.18
N ASN A 110 -10.60 -4.52 41.30
CA ASN A 110 -10.88 -3.15 40.88
C ASN A 110 -11.28 -2.28 42.08
N ASN A 111 -10.70 -1.08 42.16
CA ASN A 111 -10.93 -0.08 43.21
C ASN A 111 -10.65 -0.58 44.64
N MET A 112 -9.92 -1.68 44.84
CA MET A 112 -9.77 -2.31 46.17
C MET A 112 -9.26 -1.35 47.25
N PHE A 113 -8.29 -0.49 46.91
CA PHE A 113 -7.69 0.51 47.79
C PHE A 113 -7.89 1.95 47.27
N GLN A 114 -8.94 2.18 46.47
CA GLN A 114 -9.24 3.52 45.99
C GLN A 114 -9.44 4.45 47.19
N GLU A 115 -8.79 5.62 47.19
CA GLU A 115 -8.80 6.61 48.26
C GLU A 115 -8.32 6.09 49.63
N CYS A 116 -7.63 4.96 49.73
CA CYS A 116 -6.97 4.52 50.98
C CYS A 116 -5.72 5.36 51.27
N LYS A 117 -5.90 6.63 51.63
CA LYS A 117 -4.84 7.64 51.70
C LYS A 117 -3.62 7.22 52.54
N SER A 118 -3.85 6.51 53.65
CA SER A 118 -2.79 6.04 54.55
C SER A 118 -2.16 4.69 54.20
N PHE A 119 -2.69 3.94 53.23
CA PHE A 119 -2.24 2.57 52.97
C PHE A 119 -0.86 2.54 52.31
N ASN A 120 0.10 1.86 52.96
CA ASN A 120 1.45 1.67 52.43
C ASN A 120 2.09 0.35 52.93
N GLN A 121 1.31 -0.72 53.04
CA GLN A 121 1.76 -2.01 53.58
C GLN A 121 2.28 -2.94 52.49
N ASP A 122 3.29 -3.76 52.82
CA ASP A 122 3.90 -4.70 51.88
C ASP A 122 2.89 -5.74 51.38
N ILE A 123 2.71 -5.77 50.06
CA ILE A 123 1.85 -6.70 49.31
C ILE A 123 2.62 -7.36 48.16
N SER A 124 3.95 -7.33 48.21
CA SER A 124 4.83 -7.87 47.17
C SER A 124 4.65 -9.39 46.98
N ASN A 125 4.24 -10.11 48.03
CA ASN A 125 4.02 -11.56 48.04
C ASN A 125 2.66 -12.00 47.46
N TRP A 126 1.76 -11.09 47.12
CA TRP A 126 0.45 -11.45 46.58
C TRP A 126 0.55 -12.16 45.23
N ASN A 127 -0.21 -13.24 45.08
CA ASN A 127 -0.36 -13.93 43.81
C ASN A 127 -1.54 -13.32 43.03
N VAL A 128 -1.25 -12.46 42.05
CA VAL A 128 -2.26 -11.80 41.21
C VAL A 128 -2.46 -12.45 39.84
N SER A 129 -1.91 -13.66 39.62
CA SER A 129 -1.87 -14.30 38.29
C SER A 129 -3.24 -14.64 37.68
N LYS A 130 -4.31 -14.71 38.49
CA LYS A 130 -5.70 -14.92 38.05
C LYS A 130 -6.51 -13.63 37.93
N VAL A 131 -5.99 -12.49 38.41
CA VAL A 131 -6.73 -11.23 38.41
C VAL A 131 -6.86 -10.73 36.97
N THR A 132 -8.08 -10.35 36.60
CA THR A 132 -8.39 -9.83 35.26
C THR A 132 -8.73 -8.34 35.23
N ASN A 133 -9.08 -7.76 36.38
CA ASN A 133 -9.47 -6.36 36.51
C ASN A 133 -8.81 -5.71 37.74
N MET A 134 -8.01 -4.68 37.50
CA MET A 134 -7.30 -3.85 38.47
C MET A 134 -7.59 -2.35 38.29
N ASN A 135 -8.69 -2.00 37.59
CA ASN A 135 -9.07 -0.59 37.39
C ASN A 135 -9.10 0.16 38.73
N SER A 136 -8.43 1.31 38.77
CA SER A 136 -8.40 2.24 39.91
C SER A 136 -7.97 1.61 41.25
N MET A 137 -7.25 0.48 41.25
CA MET A 137 -6.95 -0.26 42.47
C MET A 137 -6.28 0.60 43.55
N PHE A 138 -5.37 1.50 43.17
CA PHE A 138 -4.67 2.44 44.06
C PHE A 138 -4.96 3.91 43.72
N ASN A 139 -6.08 4.20 43.04
CA ASN A 139 -6.44 5.59 42.71
C ASN A 139 -6.64 6.40 44.00
N GLY A 140 -5.91 7.50 44.19
CA GLY A 140 -5.99 8.33 45.42
C GLY A 140 -5.32 7.71 46.65
N CYS A 141 -4.57 6.61 46.49
CA CYS A 141 -3.82 5.96 47.56
C CYS A 141 -2.50 6.71 47.81
N THR A 142 -2.59 7.94 48.34
CA THR A 142 -1.51 8.94 48.33
C THR A 142 -0.19 8.47 48.94
N SER A 143 -0.22 7.60 49.97
CA SER A 143 0.99 7.10 50.65
C SER A 143 1.58 5.82 50.05
N PHE A 144 0.94 5.19 49.07
CA PHE A 144 1.37 3.87 48.57
C PHE A 144 2.64 3.96 47.72
N ASN A 145 3.68 3.21 48.10
CA ASN A 145 4.95 3.12 47.37
C ASN A 145 5.64 1.76 47.52
N GLN A 146 4.87 0.67 47.62
CA GLN A 146 5.42 -0.67 47.83
C GLN A 146 5.85 -1.34 46.53
N ASN A 147 6.93 -2.13 46.58
CA ASN A 147 7.49 -2.78 45.41
C ASN A 147 6.60 -3.94 44.92
N ILE A 148 5.91 -3.69 43.80
CA ILE A 148 5.02 -4.65 43.10
C ILE A 148 5.56 -5.09 41.74
N SER A 149 6.85 -4.85 41.48
CA SER A 149 7.51 -5.19 40.20
C SER A 149 7.46 -6.68 39.86
N ASN A 150 7.36 -7.54 40.90
CA ASN A 150 7.35 -9.00 40.79
C ASN A 150 5.97 -9.59 40.47
N TRP A 151 4.91 -8.78 40.43
CA TRP A 151 3.55 -9.27 40.16
C TRP A 151 3.40 -9.84 38.74
N ASN A 152 2.82 -11.03 38.64
CA ASN A 152 2.46 -11.64 37.35
C ASN A 152 1.09 -11.12 36.88
N ILE A 153 1.10 -10.05 36.07
CA ILE A 153 -0.12 -9.40 35.56
C ILE A 153 -0.61 -9.94 34.22
N LYS A 154 -0.09 -11.06 33.71
CA LYS A 154 -0.37 -11.55 32.34
C LYS A 154 -1.86 -11.83 32.06
N SER A 155 -2.68 -12.00 33.09
CA SER A 155 -4.13 -12.22 32.96
C SER A 155 -4.95 -10.92 33.00
N VAL A 156 -4.34 -9.80 33.39
CA VAL A 156 -5.01 -8.50 33.54
C VAL A 156 -5.45 -7.98 32.18
N LYS A 157 -6.70 -7.53 32.12
CA LYS A 157 -7.34 -6.95 30.92
C LYS A 157 -7.60 -5.45 31.10
N TYR A 158 -7.85 -4.98 32.32
CA TYR A 158 -8.23 -3.61 32.61
C TYR A 158 -7.46 -3.09 33.83
N MET A 159 -6.77 -1.96 33.69
CA MET A 159 -5.99 -1.31 34.76
C MET A 159 -5.96 0.22 34.62
N SER A 160 -7.03 0.80 34.08
CA SER A 160 -7.19 2.25 33.96
C SER A 160 -7.24 2.91 35.33
N PHE A 161 -6.64 4.09 35.46
CA PHE A 161 -6.50 4.86 36.71
C PHE A 161 -5.80 4.10 37.86
N MET A 162 -5.09 3.00 37.59
CA MET A 162 -4.58 2.11 38.65
C MET A 162 -3.77 2.86 39.73
N PHE A 163 -2.95 3.85 39.35
CA PHE A 163 -2.16 4.69 40.25
C PHE A 163 -2.49 6.18 40.12
N ALA A 164 -3.66 6.53 39.58
CA ALA A 164 -4.05 7.94 39.49
C ALA A 164 -4.05 8.58 40.89
N ASN A 165 -3.52 9.79 41.06
CA ASN A 165 -3.40 10.48 42.35
C ASN A 165 -2.61 9.72 43.45
N ALA A 166 -1.88 8.64 43.12
CA ALA A 166 -0.99 7.95 44.05
C ALA A 166 0.34 8.72 44.17
N SER A 167 0.31 9.89 44.81
CA SER A 167 1.37 10.89 44.77
C SER A 167 2.76 10.40 45.20
N SER A 168 2.86 9.39 46.06
CA SER A 168 4.13 8.82 46.54
C SER A 168 4.64 7.62 45.72
N PHE A 169 3.87 7.10 44.76
CA PHE A 169 4.23 5.89 44.02
C PHE A 169 5.41 6.13 43.06
N ASN A 170 6.48 5.36 43.20
CA ASN A 170 7.68 5.47 42.35
C ASN A 170 8.44 4.13 42.25
N GLN A 171 7.78 3.10 41.73
CA GLN A 171 8.34 1.75 41.60
C GLN A 171 8.57 1.37 40.14
N ASP A 172 9.59 0.54 39.88
CA ASP A 172 9.92 0.06 38.53
C ASP A 172 8.91 -1.03 38.08
N LEU A 173 8.12 -0.72 37.06
CA LEU A 173 7.11 -1.63 36.49
C LEU A 173 7.53 -2.22 35.13
N ASN A 174 8.79 -2.08 34.75
CA ASN A 174 9.28 -2.46 33.43
C ASN A 174 9.16 -3.97 33.14
N ASN A 175 9.09 -4.82 34.17
CA ASN A 175 8.95 -6.27 34.00
C ASN A 175 7.51 -6.77 33.82
N TRP A 176 6.52 -5.87 33.84
CA TRP A 176 5.12 -6.23 33.64
C TRP A 176 4.80 -6.59 32.18
N ASP A 177 4.18 -7.74 31.98
CA ASP A 177 3.67 -8.19 30.67
C ASP A 177 2.25 -7.64 30.45
N ILE A 178 2.15 -6.47 29.81
CA ILE A 178 0.87 -5.82 29.48
C ILE A 178 0.24 -6.34 28.18
N SER A 179 0.74 -7.43 27.59
CA SER A 179 0.30 -7.87 26.26
C SER A 179 -1.17 -8.27 26.18
N LYS A 180 -1.88 -8.50 27.30
CA LYS A 180 -3.34 -8.75 27.31
C LYS A 180 -4.19 -7.57 27.78
N VAL A 181 -3.55 -6.47 28.18
CA VAL A 181 -4.23 -5.26 28.64
C VAL A 181 -4.95 -4.61 27.47
N LYS A 182 -6.22 -4.27 27.70
CA LYS A 182 -7.09 -3.60 26.73
C LYS A 182 -7.30 -2.12 27.07
N SER A 183 -7.18 -1.77 28.35
CA SER A 183 -7.49 -0.45 28.91
C SER A 183 -6.50 -0.09 30.00
N ILE A 184 -5.81 1.04 29.83
CA ILE A 184 -4.77 1.57 30.75
C ILE A 184 -4.84 3.10 30.92
N SER A 185 -5.91 3.73 30.45
CA SER A 185 -6.11 5.18 30.51
C SER A 185 -5.90 5.73 31.93
N PHE A 186 -5.20 6.86 32.02
CA PHE A 186 -4.90 7.63 33.23
C PHE A 186 -4.14 6.86 34.31
N ILE A 187 -3.40 5.81 33.95
CA ILE A 187 -2.74 4.94 34.93
C ILE A 187 -1.89 5.71 35.94
N PHE A 188 -1.16 6.74 35.53
CA PHE A 188 -0.27 7.54 36.38
C PHE A 188 -0.71 9.02 36.51
N ASN A 189 -1.96 9.35 36.18
CA ASN A 189 -2.42 10.74 36.24
C ASN A 189 -2.26 11.32 37.66
N HIS A 190 -1.55 12.44 37.83
CA HIS A 190 -1.21 13.02 39.15
C HIS A 190 -0.42 12.11 40.11
N ALA A 191 0.30 11.10 39.59
CA ALA A 191 1.26 10.32 40.37
C ALA A 191 2.63 11.03 40.44
N ASN A 192 2.70 12.17 41.13
CA ASN A 192 3.81 13.14 41.05
C ASN A 192 5.22 12.60 41.34
N SER A 193 5.35 11.50 42.09
CA SER A 193 6.66 10.88 42.38
C SER A 193 7.11 9.89 41.30
N PHE A 194 6.21 9.44 40.41
CA PHE A 194 6.50 8.43 39.41
C PHE A 194 7.30 9.03 38.25
N LYS A 195 8.54 8.59 38.10
CA LYS A 195 9.47 9.08 37.05
C LYS A 195 10.08 7.98 36.18
N ILE A 196 9.63 6.73 36.34
CA ILE A 196 10.25 5.56 35.71
C ILE A 196 9.46 5.17 34.46
N ILE A 197 10.10 5.16 33.30
CA ILE A 197 9.47 4.80 32.03
C ILE A 197 9.53 3.27 31.82
N PRO A 198 8.41 2.56 31.60
CA PRO A 198 8.43 1.11 31.42
C PRO A 198 8.73 0.71 29.96
N HIS A 199 10.02 0.70 29.59
CA HIS A 199 10.46 0.50 28.20
C HIS A 199 10.07 -0.84 27.53
N LYS A 200 9.70 -1.88 28.27
CA LYS A 200 9.34 -3.21 27.72
C LYS A 200 7.84 -3.39 27.46
N TRP A 201 7.02 -2.41 27.78
CA TRP A 201 5.57 -2.52 27.62
C TRP A 201 5.16 -2.62 26.15
N ASN A 202 4.23 -3.52 25.84
CA ASN A 202 3.64 -3.67 24.51
C ASN A 202 2.22 -3.09 24.45
N PHE A 203 2.06 -1.98 23.72
CA PHE A 203 0.80 -1.25 23.59
C PHE A 203 -0.13 -1.75 22.46
N ASP A 204 0.20 -2.85 21.79
CA ASP A 204 -0.53 -3.34 20.61
C ASP A 204 -2.03 -3.58 20.84
N ASN A 205 -2.41 -4.01 22.04
CA ASN A 205 -3.80 -4.32 22.40
C ASN A 205 -4.59 -3.13 22.99
N ILE A 206 -3.95 -1.96 23.16
CA ILE A 206 -4.57 -0.76 23.72
C ILE A 206 -5.12 0.10 22.57
N LYS A 207 -6.43 0.37 22.62
CA LYS A 207 -7.16 1.08 21.55
C LYS A 207 -7.48 2.55 21.89
N GLU A 208 -7.15 2.97 23.10
CA GLU A 208 -7.57 4.26 23.68
C GLU A 208 -6.81 5.45 23.02
N ASP A 209 -7.13 6.67 23.45
CA ASP A 209 -6.43 7.89 23.00
C ASP A 209 -5.27 8.25 23.95
N ILE A 210 -4.44 9.15 23.46
CA ILE A 210 -3.05 9.32 23.85
C ILE A 210 -2.82 10.18 25.08
N ASP A 211 -3.71 11.15 25.29
CA ASP A 211 -3.56 12.22 26.26
C ASP A 211 -3.62 11.73 27.72
N TYR A 212 -3.80 10.43 27.91
CA TYR A 212 -4.17 9.85 29.19
C TYR A 212 -3.15 8.84 29.72
N ILE A 213 -2.06 8.49 29.01
CA ILE A 213 -1.19 7.39 29.47
C ILE A 213 -0.11 7.84 30.46
N LEU A 214 0.47 9.02 30.28
CA LEU A 214 1.60 9.52 31.08
C LEU A 214 1.36 10.96 31.57
N PRO A 215 1.94 11.35 32.73
CA PRO A 215 1.92 12.73 33.19
C PRO A 215 2.57 13.67 32.16
N GLU A 216 2.02 14.88 32.01
CA GLU A 216 2.50 15.91 31.08
C GLU A 216 3.99 16.23 31.29
N GLU A 217 4.42 16.28 32.56
CA GLU A 217 5.81 16.53 32.96
C GLU A 217 6.81 15.45 32.50
N MET A 218 6.35 14.24 32.18
CA MET A 218 7.21 13.18 31.65
C MET A 218 7.39 13.25 30.12
N LEU A 219 6.56 14.03 29.42
CA LEU A 219 6.61 14.13 27.97
C LEU A 219 7.94 14.74 27.49
N ASP A 220 8.40 15.81 28.16
CA ASP A 220 9.66 16.50 27.82
C ASP A 220 10.89 15.60 27.94
N GLU A 221 10.95 14.76 28.98
CA GLU A 221 12.06 13.83 29.18
C GLU A 221 12.04 12.71 28.14
N ILE A 222 10.85 12.23 27.75
CA ILE A 222 10.65 11.24 26.70
C ILE A 222 11.10 11.74 25.33
N TYR A 223 10.82 13.00 25.02
CA TYR A 223 11.23 13.63 23.76
C TYR A 223 12.76 13.69 23.59
N SER A 224 13.53 13.66 24.68
CA SER A 224 14.99 13.86 24.67
C SER A 224 15.85 12.58 24.64
N LYS A 225 15.34 11.39 25.01
CA LYS A 225 16.19 10.26 25.47
C LYS A 225 16.21 8.93 24.67
N LYS A 226 15.75 8.87 23.41
CA LYS A 226 15.70 7.59 22.62
C LYS A 226 14.87 6.50 23.32
N GLU A 227 13.67 6.89 23.72
CA GLU A 227 12.70 6.07 24.43
C GLU A 227 12.03 4.98 23.57
N PRO A 228 11.27 4.02 24.16
CA PRO A 228 10.70 2.87 23.45
C PRO A 228 9.86 3.28 22.23
N ILE A 229 10.26 2.75 21.08
CA ILE A 229 9.76 3.07 19.74
C ILE A 229 8.24 2.93 19.60
N ASN A 230 7.64 1.95 20.26
CA ASN A 230 6.20 1.72 20.21
C ASN A 230 5.40 2.73 21.05
N LEU A 231 5.97 3.22 22.16
CA LEU A 231 5.40 4.31 22.95
C LEU A 231 5.53 5.64 22.20
N LEU A 232 6.69 5.92 21.59
CA LEU A 232 6.88 7.12 20.76
C LEU A 232 5.92 7.14 19.56
N CYS A 233 5.74 6.02 18.85
CA CYS A 233 4.74 5.90 17.79
C CYS A 233 3.33 6.22 18.24
N TYR A 234 3.00 5.81 19.46
CA TYR A 234 1.75 6.17 20.07
C TYR A 234 1.77 7.69 20.23
N LEU A 235 2.69 8.24 21.05
CA LEU A 235 2.82 9.66 21.46
C LEU A 235 2.83 10.69 20.32
N PHE A 236 3.34 10.32 19.15
CA PHE A 236 3.46 11.22 18.00
C PHE A 236 2.36 11.07 16.95
N TYR A 237 1.39 10.16 17.13
CA TYR A 237 0.34 9.90 16.14
C TYR A 237 -0.41 11.17 15.70
N ASP A 238 -0.69 12.08 16.64
CA ASP A 238 -1.47 13.31 16.40
C ASP A 238 -0.64 14.59 16.33
N LYS A 239 0.59 14.61 16.89
CA LYS A 239 1.48 15.80 16.95
C LYS A 239 2.52 15.89 15.82
N TYR A 240 2.33 15.08 14.78
CA TYR A 240 3.32 14.79 13.74
C TYR A 240 3.91 16.01 13.00
N TYR A 241 3.17 17.12 12.89
CA TYR A 241 3.57 18.27 12.09
C TYR A 241 4.26 19.40 12.88
N GLU A 242 4.39 19.27 14.20
CA GLU A 242 4.84 20.39 15.06
C GLU A 242 6.20 20.16 15.75
N ASP A 243 6.79 18.95 15.66
CA ASP A 243 8.01 18.61 16.44
C ASP A 243 9.24 18.33 15.57
N GLU A 244 10.18 19.28 15.56
CA GLU A 244 11.48 19.21 14.87
C GLU A 244 12.35 18.02 15.32
N ASN A 245 12.08 17.40 16.47
CA ASN A 245 12.88 16.28 16.98
C ASN A 245 12.61 14.94 16.28
N LEU A 246 11.49 14.80 15.55
CA LEU A 246 11.17 13.60 14.76
C LEU A 246 12.09 13.40 13.55
N GLN A 247 12.74 14.47 13.05
CA GLN A 247 13.71 14.39 11.94
C GLN A 247 14.99 13.61 12.28
N LYS A 248 15.23 13.27 13.56
CA LYS A 248 16.43 12.53 14.03
C LYS A 248 16.19 11.03 14.22
N VAL A 249 15.05 10.51 13.80
CA VAL A 249 14.58 9.16 14.14
C VAL A 249 15.00 8.13 13.08
N ASP A 250 15.63 7.02 13.51
CA ASP A 250 16.02 5.91 12.63
C ASP A 250 14.79 5.11 12.15
N VAL A 251 14.27 5.46 10.98
CA VAL A 251 13.13 4.81 10.31
C VAL A 251 13.31 3.29 10.16
N LYS A 252 14.56 2.79 10.02
CA LYS A 252 14.83 1.35 9.91
C LYS A 252 14.62 0.63 11.23
N LEU A 253 15.06 1.24 12.32
CA LEU A 253 14.85 0.71 13.66
C LEU A 253 13.34 0.64 13.98
N TRP A 254 12.58 1.62 13.52
CA TRP A 254 11.13 1.70 13.71
C TRP A 254 10.40 0.64 12.90
N HIS A 255 10.63 0.56 11.59
CA HIS A 255 10.04 -0.47 10.74
C HIS A 255 10.38 -1.89 11.27
N LYS A 256 11.64 -2.14 11.67
CA LYS A 256 12.04 -3.45 12.23
C LYS A 256 11.29 -3.79 13.52
N THR A 257 11.11 -2.81 14.40
CA THR A 257 10.47 -2.99 15.71
C THR A 257 8.96 -3.17 15.57
N LEU A 258 8.33 -2.51 14.59
CA LEU A 258 6.89 -2.36 14.51
C LEU A 258 6.21 -3.16 13.39
N LYS A 259 6.98 -3.84 12.53
CA LYS A 259 6.45 -4.61 11.39
C LYS A 259 5.34 -5.61 11.71
N ASN A 260 5.24 -6.04 12.96
CA ASN A 260 4.27 -7.03 13.43
C ASN A 260 3.17 -6.42 14.31
N SER A 261 3.15 -5.09 14.49
CA SER A 261 2.13 -4.43 15.29
C SER A 261 0.74 -4.68 14.69
N ILE A 262 -0.24 -4.94 15.55
CA ILE A 262 -1.66 -5.08 15.17
C ILE A 262 -2.45 -3.78 15.42
N ASN A 263 -1.80 -2.75 15.98
CA ASN A 263 -2.44 -1.49 16.32
C ASN A 263 -2.55 -0.59 15.07
N LYS A 264 -3.79 -0.27 14.66
CA LYS A 264 -4.06 0.51 13.44
C LYS A 264 -3.44 1.92 13.47
N LYS A 265 -3.38 2.57 14.64
CA LYS A 265 -2.78 3.91 14.79
C LYS A 265 -1.26 3.84 14.56
N ILE A 266 -0.59 2.85 15.17
CA ILE A 266 0.85 2.60 14.97
C ILE A 266 1.14 2.26 13.50
N ILE A 267 0.35 1.38 12.88
CA ILE A 267 0.50 1.04 11.45
C ILE A 267 0.36 2.30 10.58
N SER A 268 -0.66 3.12 10.82
CA SER A 268 -0.89 4.36 10.07
C SER A 268 0.23 5.38 10.28
N PHE A 269 0.82 5.47 11.48
CA PHE A 269 1.96 6.35 11.77
C PHE A 269 3.21 5.92 11.00
N VAL A 270 3.54 4.63 11.04
CA VAL A 270 4.68 4.06 10.29
C VAL A 270 4.50 4.30 8.79
N SER A 271 3.29 4.09 8.25
CA SER A 271 3.02 4.38 6.83
C SER A 271 3.15 5.86 6.46
N ARG A 272 2.89 6.80 7.39
CA ARG A 272 3.12 8.24 7.17
C ARG A 272 4.61 8.60 7.19
N LEU A 273 5.39 8.06 8.13
CA LEU A 273 6.85 8.21 8.15
C LEU A 273 7.50 7.65 6.88
N GLU A 274 7.04 6.50 6.40
CA GLU A 274 7.50 5.92 5.14
C GLU A 274 7.17 6.80 3.94
N LYS A 275 6.02 7.48 3.95
CA LYS A 275 5.60 8.42 2.90
C LYS A 275 6.42 9.72 2.91
N ASP A 276 6.83 10.21 4.07
CA ASP A 276 7.65 11.41 4.13
C ASP A 276 9.12 11.13 3.80
N PHE A 277 9.62 9.95 4.13
CA PHE A 277 10.89 9.46 3.59
C PHE A 277 10.82 9.25 2.06
N GLU A 278 9.68 8.81 1.53
CA GLU A 278 9.41 8.75 0.08
C GLU A 278 9.43 10.14 -0.56
N ASN A 279 8.90 11.16 0.13
CA ASN A 279 8.94 12.56 -0.31
C ASN A 279 10.36 13.16 -0.25
N GLU A 280 11.17 12.82 0.76
CA GLU A 280 12.60 13.19 0.81
C GLU A 280 13.40 12.55 -0.34
N LEU A 281 13.13 11.29 -0.66
CA LEU A 281 13.65 10.61 -1.86
C LEU A 281 13.24 11.30 -3.17
N LYS A 282 12.10 11.98 -3.19
CA LYS A 282 11.58 12.71 -4.35
C LYS A 282 12.30 14.03 -4.58
N ASN A 283 12.70 14.71 -3.51
CA ASN A 283 13.38 16.02 -3.57
C ASN A 283 14.86 15.92 -4.00
N GLU A 284 15.53 14.79 -3.79
CA GLU A 284 16.93 14.58 -4.21
C GLU A 284 17.10 14.07 -5.66
N ILE A 285 16.02 13.98 -6.44
CA ILE A 285 16.12 13.79 -7.90
C ILE A 285 16.66 15.07 -8.58
N GLU A 286 16.82 16.18 -7.84
CA GLU A 286 17.35 17.46 -8.34
C GLU A 286 18.84 17.74 -8.07
N TYR A 287 19.56 17.01 -7.20
CA TYR A 287 20.94 17.38 -6.86
C TYR A 287 22.02 16.50 -7.51
N HIS A 288 22.48 16.93 -8.69
CA HIS A 288 23.76 16.51 -9.23
C HIS A 288 24.91 17.04 -8.35
N SER A 289 25.56 16.15 -7.60
CA SER A 289 26.92 16.42 -7.13
C SER A 289 27.81 15.18 -7.23
N ASN A 290 28.72 15.23 -8.20
CA ASN A 290 29.83 14.30 -8.47
C ASN A 290 29.46 12.93 -9.04
N LYS A 291 29.02 12.92 -10.31
CA LYS A 291 28.86 11.70 -11.11
C LYS A 291 30.22 10.98 -11.26
N ILE A 292 30.41 9.88 -10.54
CA ILE A 292 31.57 8.99 -10.74
C ILE A 292 31.27 8.12 -11.96
N ILE A 293 31.69 8.55 -13.15
CA ILE A 293 31.56 7.75 -14.37
C ILE A 293 32.79 6.85 -14.49
N PHE A 294 32.61 5.54 -14.26
CA PHE A 294 33.64 4.54 -14.54
C PHE A 294 33.79 4.33 -16.05
N GLN A 295 35.02 4.38 -16.57
CA GLN A 295 35.28 4.16 -18.00
C GLN A 295 35.39 2.68 -18.35
N ASN A 296 35.80 1.85 -17.39
CA ASN A 296 36.07 0.43 -17.56
C ASN A 296 35.81 -0.34 -16.26
N ILE A 297 35.83 -1.67 -16.34
CA ILE A 297 35.51 -2.53 -15.20
C ILE A 297 36.59 -2.51 -14.12
N GLU A 298 37.84 -2.24 -14.49
CA GLU A 298 38.98 -2.18 -13.58
C GLU A 298 38.85 -1.01 -12.59
N GLU A 299 38.46 0.18 -13.07
CA GLU A 299 38.19 1.36 -12.24
C GLU A 299 37.06 1.09 -11.24
N ALA A 300 35.98 0.45 -11.70
CA ALA A 300 34.88 0.04 -10.84
C ALA A 300 35.34 -0.95 -9.75
N GLU A 301 36.20 -1.91 -10.10
CA GLU A 301 36.76 -2.88 -9.15
C GLU A 301 37.62 -2.23 -8.08
N GLU A 302 38.46 -1.26 -8.45
CA GLU A 302 39.26 -0.50 -7.49
C GLU A 302 38.38 0.26 -6.50
N TYR A 303 37.35 0.95 -7.00
CA TYR A 303 36.38 1.65 -6.17
C TYR A 303 35.67 0.70 -5.20
N VAL A 304 35.18 -0.44 -5.70
CA VAL A 304 34.54 -1.44 -4.85
C VAL A 304 35.50 -1.99 -3.81
N ASN A 305 36.77 -2.19 -4.13
CA ASN A 305 37.74 -2.66 -3.15
C ASN A 305 37.93 -1.69 -1.99
N ASN A 306 37.94 -0.38 -2.28
CA ASN A 306 38.13 0.68 -1.30
C ASN A 306 36.86 0.95 -0.47
N ASN A 307 35.67 0.66 -1.00
CA ASN A 307 34.38 0.99 -0.39
C ASN A 307 33.55 -0.22 0.03
N TYR A 308 34.14 -1.44 0.03
CA TYR A 308 33.41 -2.66 0.34
C TYR A 308 33.06 -2.76 1.83
N ASP A 309 31.77 -2.92 2.11
CA ASP A 309 31.29 -3.19 3.45
C ASP A 309 31.32 -4.70 3.76
N LYS A 310 32.16 -5.10 4.72
CA LYS A 310 32.30 -6.51 5.13
C LYS A 310 31.00 -7.14 5.65
N SER A 311 30.02 -6.35 6.09
CA SER A 311 28.70 -6.87 6.48
C SER A 311 27.93 -7.50 5.31
N PHE A 312 28.29 -7.19 4.06
CA PHE A 312 27.72 -7.80 2.86
C PHE A 312 28.02 -9.29 2.74
N ASP A 313 29.17 -9.74 3.24
CA ASP A 313 29.52 -11.17 3.22
C ASP A 313 28.56 -12.02 4.04
N LYS A 314 27.98 -11.45 5.10
CA LYS A 314 26.97 -12.11 5.93
C LYS A 314 25.56 -11.90 5.38
N SER A 315 25.21 -10.65 5.05
CA SER A 315 23.84 -10.29 4.65
C SER A 315 23.45 -10.79 3.25
N ILE A 316 24.43 -10.98 2.36
CA ILE A 316 24.22 -11.41 0.96
C ILE A 316 25.00 -12.71 0.67
N LYS A 317 25.18 -13.56 1.70
CA LYS A 317 25.85 -14.87 1.56
C LYS A 317 25.21 -15.80 0.52
N PHE A 318 23.96 -15.56 0.16
CA PHE A 318 23.23 -16.34 -0.86
C PHE A 318 23.70 -16.07 -2.29
N ILE A 319 24.52 -15.03 -2.49
CA ILE A 319 25.27 -14.78 -3.73
C ILE A 319 26.63 -15.46 -3.59
N ASP A 320 26.82 -16.49 -4.39
CA ASP A 320 27.99 -17.38 -4.41
C ASP A 320 28.51 -17.55 -5.85
N ASP A 321 29.59 -18.30 -6.02
CA ASP A 321 30.33 -18.43 -7.28
C ASP A 321 29.56 -19.15 -8.41
N LYS A 322 28.36 -19.71 -8.13
CA LYS A 322 27.53 -20.34 -9.17
C LYS A 322 26.93 -19.32 -10.12
N TYR A 323 26.76 -18.08 -9.67
CA TYR A 323 26.25 -17.00 -10.51
C TYR A 323 27.37 -16.40 -11.35
N THR A 324 27.11 -16.25 -12.65
CA THR A 324 28.10 -15.72 -13.60
C THR A 324 27.50 -14.53 -14.33
N ILE A 325 28.15 -13.38 -14.17
CA ILE A 325 27.86 -12.12 -14.88
C ILE A 325 29.12 -11.76 -15.65
N PHE A 326 28.96 -11.21 -16.85
CA PHE A 326 30.06 -10.80 -17.70
C PHE A 326 30.13 -9.28 -17.87
N THR A 327 31.28 -8.77 -18.31
CA THR A 327 31.41 -7.43 -18.90
C THR A 327 30.61 -7.30 -20.18
N LYS A 328 30.35 -6.07 -20.62
CA LYS A 328 29.55 -5.76 -21.82
C LYS A 328 30.06 -6.42 -23.10
N ASP A 329 31.38 -6.59 -23.23
CA ASP A 329 32.02 -7.30 -24.36
C ASP A 329 32.03 -8.84 -24.20
N ARG A 330 31.48 -9.34 -23.09
CA ARG A 330 31.43 -10.73 -22.65
C ARG A 330 32.79 -11.43 -22.50
N LYS A 331 33.90 -10.70 -22.47
CA LYS A 331 35.24 -11.29 -22.36
C LYS A 331 35.65 -11.62 -20.92
N THR A 332 35.13 -10.87 -19.95
CA THR A 332 35.59 -10.95 -18.56
C THR A 332 34.43 -11.33 -17.64
N LYS A 333 34.65 -12.32 -16.78
CA LYS A 333 33.72 -12.68 -15.69
C LYS A 333 33.86 -11.70 -14.53
N ILE A 334 32.74 -11.17 -14.06
CA ILE A 334 32.68 -10.26 -12.93
C ILE A 334 32.97 -10.98 -11.62
N ARG A 335 33.84 -10.40 -10.78
CA ARG A 335 34.24 -10.97 -9.49
C ARG A 335 33.08 -10.98 -8.50
N LEU A 336 33.00 -12.04 -7.67
CA LEU A 336 31.93 -12.21 -6.68
C LEU A 336 31.76 -10.99 -5.74
N LYS A 337 32.88 -10.38 -5.35
CA LYS A 337 32.90 -9.18 -4.49
C LYS A 337 32.14 -8.01 -5.11
N MET A 338 32.27 -7.81 -6.42
CA MET A 338 31.53 -6.79 -7.18
C MET A 338 30.02 -7.07 -7.15
N ILE A 339 29.64 -8.32 -7.40
CA ILE A 339 28.22 -8.73 -7.39
C ILE A 339 27.61 -8.50 -5.99
N ARG A 340 28.34 -8.88 -4.92
CA ARG A 340 27.91 -8.64 -3.54
C ARG A 340 27.84 -7.15 -3.21
N PHE A 341 28.75 -6.34 -3.74
CA PHE A 341 28.72 -4.89 -3.56
C PHE A 341 27.46 -4.28 -4.18
N ILE A 342 27.12 -4.66 -5.43
CA ILE A 342 25.90 -4.20 -6.11
C ILE A 342 24.67 -4.52 -5.27
N TYR A 343 24.49 -5.81 -4.92
CA TYR A 343 23.32 -6.25 -4.14
C TYR A 343 23.31 -5.66 -2.72
N GLY A 344 24.47 -5.54 -2.09
CA GLY A 344 24.63 -5.02 -0.74
C GLY A 344 24.27 -3.55 -0.66
N SER A 345 24.68 -2.80 -1.68
CA SER A 345 24.34 -1.40 -1.83
C SER A 345 22.85 -1.21 -2.04
N TYR A 346 22.17 -2.10 -2.78
CA TYR A 346 20.71 -2.12 -2.88
C TYR A 346 19.98 -2.34 -1.54
N LEU A 347 20.54 -3.12 -0.61
CA LEU A 347 19.98 -3.24 0.77
C LEU A 347 20.21 -1.98 1.61
N LYS A 348 21.21 -1.18 1.26
CA LYS A 348 21.61 0.06 1.94
C LYS A 348 21.14 1.33 1.25
N VAL A 349 20.29 1.25 0.23
CA VAL A 349 19.74 2.44 -0.47
C VAL A 349 19.08 3.41 0.51
N LYS A 350 18.47 2.89 1.57
CA LYS A 350 17.89 3.67 2.68
C LYS A 350 18.90 4.47 3.52
N ASP A 351 20.20 4.20 3.42
CA ASP A 351 21.27 4.93 4.12
C ASP A 351 21.84 6.08 3.28
N ASN A 352 21.86 5.91 1.94
CA ASN A 352 22.46 6.86 1.02
C ASN A 352 21.97 6.56 -0.42
N VAL A 353 21.13 7.43 -0.97
CA VAL A 353 20.52 7.28 -2.30
C VAL A 353 21.53 7.49 -3.43
N VAL A 354 22.59 8.29 -3.23
CA VAL A 354 23.68 8.52 -4.22
C VAL A 354 24.36 7.20 -4.61
N ARG A 355 24.28 6.16 -3.76
CA ARG A 355 24.77 4.81 -4.11
C ARG A 355 24.08 4.22 -5.34
N LEU A 356 22.84 4.61 -5.65
CA LEU A 356 22.14 4.10 -6.83
C LEU A 356 22.81 4.54 -8.12
N GLU A 357 23.31 5.78 -8.21
CA GLU A 357 24.00 6.29 -9.40
C GLU A 357 25.30 5.51 -9.66
N ILE A 358 26.07 5.27 -8.59
CA ILE A 358 27.31 4.47 -8.66
C ILE A 358 27.02 3.05 -9.12
N ILE A 359 25.93 2.45 -8.61
CA ILE A 359 25.52 1.11 -9.02
C ILE A 359 25.05 1.10 -10.48
N ASP A 360 24.30 2.10 -10.92
CA ASP A 360 23.88 2.27 -12.32
C ASP A 360 25.11 2.32 -13.25
N ASP A 361 26.12 3.12 -12.90
CA ASP A 361 27.35 3.24 -13.69
C ASP A 361 28.14 1.92 -13.71
N ILE A 362 28.21 1.17 -12.60
CA ILE A 362 28.80 -0.18 -12.59
C ILE A 362 28.00 -1.13 -13.49
N ILE A 363 26.66 -1.13 -13.38
CA ILE A 363 25.79 -2.03 -14.17
C ILE A 363 25.89 -1.73 -15.67
N ASN A 364 26.10 -0.48 -16.07
CA ASN A 364 26.30 -0.08 -17.46
C ASN A 364 27.57 -0.68 -18.11
N LEU A 365 28.53 -1.13 -17.30
CA LEU A 365 29.74 -1.84 -17.76
C LEU A 365 29.51 -3.35 -17.93
N LEU A 366 28.37 -3.87 -17.48
CA LEU A 366 28.06 -5.30 -17.48
C LEU A 366 27.27 -5.70 -18.74
N ASP A 367 27.36 -6.99 -19.10
CA ASP A 367 26.43 -7.61 -20.03
C ASP A 367 25.05 -7.69 -19.35
N ILE A 368 24.15 -6.81 -19.76
CA ILE A 368 22.84 -6.61 -19.12
C ILE A 368 22.00 -7.88 -19.12
N GLU A 369 22.12 -8.75 -20.15
CA GLU A 369 21.39 -10.01 -20.20
C GLU A 369 21.88 -11.00 -19.14
N SER A 370 23.20 -11.19 -19.01
CA SER A 370 23.74 -12.04 -17.93
C SER A 370 23.36 -11.51 -16.54
N PHE A 371 23.39 -10.19 -16.34
CA PHE A 371 22.99 -9.55 -15.08
C PHE A 371 21.51 -9.76 -14.75
N ARG A 372 20.62 -9.53 -15.72
CA ARG A 372 19.17 -9.77 -15.60
C ARG A 372 18.87 -11.23 -15.29
N ASN A 373 19.52 -12.17 -16.00
CA ASN A 373 19.31 -13.60 -15.80
C ASN A 373 19.71 -14.05 -14.40
N VAL A 374 20.89 -13.65 -13.92
CA VAL A 374 21.32 -13.94 -12.53
C VAL A 374 20.34 -13.34 -11.53
N SER A 375 19.96 -12.08 -11.73
CA SER A 375 19.01 -11.40 -10.84
C SER A 375 17.66 -12.09 -10.78
N TYR A 376 17.16 -12.57 -11.91
CA TYR A 376 15.92 -13.32 -11.98
C TYR A 376 16.03 -14.71 -11.34
N GLN A 377 17.14 -15.42 -11.51
CA GLN A 377 17.37 -16.70 -10.82
C GLN A 377 17.34 -16.54 -9.30
N ILE A 378 17.98 -15.47 -8.78
CA ILE A 378 17.96 -15.17 -7.35
C ILE A 378 16.54 -14.84 -6.88
N PHE A 379 15.81 -14.02 -7.64
CA PHE A 379 14.42 -13.66 -7.36
C PHE A 379 13.50 -14.89 -7.32
N LEU A 380 13.68 -15.83 -8.24
CA LEU A 380 12.92 -17.08 -8.27
C LEU A 380 13.28 -18.04 -7.13
N SER A 381 14.56 -18.07 -6.72
CA SER A 381 15.03 -18.96 -5.66
C SER A 381 14.41 -18.67 -4.29
N ASP A 382 14.20 -17.40 -4.00
CA ASP A 382 13.54 -16.92 -2.79
C ASP A 382 13.07 -15.51 -3.06
N ARG A 383 11.76 -15.37 -3.22
CA ARG A 383 11.17 -14.09 -3.56
C ARG A 383 11.52 -13.08 -2.48
N SER A 384 11.64 -13.43 -1.20
CA SER A 384 11.82 -12.49 -0.07
C SER A 384 13.14 -11.67 -0.10
N LYS A 385 14.06 -12.00 -1.01
CA LYS A 385 15.35 -11.30 -1.18
C LYS A 385 15.16 -9.90 -1.76
N LEU A 386 15.01 -8.91 -0.87
CA LEU A 386 14.69 -7.52 -1.19
C LEU A 386 15.59 -6.91 -2.30
N ALA A 387 16.91 -7.05 -2.22
CA ALA A 387 17.82 -6.50 -3.23
C ALA A 387 17.53 -7.04 -4.64
N SER A 388 17.31 -8.35 -4.75
CA SER A 388 16.97 -9.00 -6.03
C SER A 388 15.63 -8.50 -6.57
N ARG A 389 14.65 -8.23 -5.70
CA ARG A 389 13.37 -7.62 -6.11
C ARG A 389 13.56 -6.24 -6.69
N ILE A 390 14.31 -5.38 -5.99
CA ILE A 390 14.56 -4.00 -6.45
C ILE A 390 15.25 -4.04 -7.81
N ILE A 391 16.30 -4.84 -7.94
CA ILE A 391 17.04 -5.03 -9.19
C ILE A 391 16.13 -5.56 -10.31
N CYS A 392 15.32 -6.59 -10.06
CA CYS A 392 14.37 -7.10 -11.05
C CYS A 392 13.29 -6.08 -11.41
N GLY A 393 12.89 -5.21 -10.48
CA GLY A 393 11.96 -4.12 -10.75
C GLY A 393 12.56 -3.05 -11.64
N ILE A 394 13.80 -2.61 -11.36
CA ILE A 394 14.48 -1.52 -12.08
C ILE A 394 15.03 -1.98 -13.44
N TYR A 395 15.71 -3.13 -13.49
CA TYR A 395 16.42 -3.58 -14.68
C TYR A 395 15.78 -4.78 -15.38
N GLY A 396 14.73 -5.38 -14.81
CA GLY A 396 14.04 -6.50 -15.44
C GLY A 396 13.34 -6.10 -16.73
N ASP A 397 13.14 -7.08 -17.60
CA ASP A 397 12.45 -6.93 -18.89
C ASP A 397 11.57 -8.16 -19.17
N GLY A 398 10.59 -8.01 -20.08
CA GLY A 398 9.68 -9.04 -20.54
C GLY A 398 9.10 -9.89 -19.39
N LYS A 399 9.50 -11.16 -19.35
CA LYS A 399 9.00 -12.11 -18.34
C LYS A 399 9.40 -11.75 -16.91
N ILE A 400 10.59 -11.17 -16.71
CA ILE A 400 11.12 -10.82 -15.39
C ILE A 400 10.22 -9.77 -14.74
N VAL A 401 9.91 -8.70 -15.48
CA VAL A 401 9.06 -7.62 -14.98
C VAL A 401 7.60 -8.05 -14.84
N GLU A 402 7.11 -8.95 -15.71
CA GLU A 402 5.77 -9.54 -15.55
C GLU A 402 5.65 -10.31 -14.21
N ASP A 403 6.64 -11.13 -13.87
CA ASP A 403 6.65 -11.89 -12.63
C ASP A 403 6.89 -11.02 -11.39
N TYR A 404 7.67 -9.94 -11.53
CA TYR A 404 7.77 -8.88 -10.54
C TYR A 404 6.39 -8.27 -10.24
N VAL A 405 5.67 -7.80 -11.27
CA VAL A 405 4.33 -7.20 -11.10
C VAL A 405 3.33 -8.20 -10.51
N LYS A 406 3.38 -9.47 -10.92
CA LYS A 406 2.55 -10.52 -10.31
C LYS A 406 2.86 -10.75 -8.84
N SER A 407 4.12 -10.56 -8.41
CA SER A 407 4.50 -10.69 -7.00
C SER A 407 3.88 -9.60 -6.12
N LEU A 408 3.63 -8.40 -6.67
CA LEU A 408 2.99 -7.28 -5.96
C LEU A 408 1.60 -7.63 -5.41
N LYS A 409 0.90 -8.57 -6.06
CA LYS A 409 -0.44 -9.02 -5.66
C LYS A 409 -0.43 -9.97 -4.46
N LYS A 410 0.71 -10.62 -4.16
CA LYS A 410 0.78 -11.74 -3.21
C LYS A 410 1.38 -11.37 -1.85
N GLU A 411 1.99 -10.19 -1.69
CA GLU A 411 2.83 -9.90 -0.52
C GLU A 411 2.48 -8.59 0.20
N PHE A 412 2.90 -8.52 1.47
CA PHE A 412 2.51 -7.51 2.46
C PHE A 412 3.61 -6.43 2.60
N TYR A 413 3.21 -5.15 2.44
CA TYR A 413 3.90 -3.87 2.79
C TYR A 413 5.02 -3.28 1.90
N PRO A 414 5.02 -1.93 1.73
CA PRO A 414 3.93 -1.15 1.14
C PRO A 414 3.92 -1.37 -0.38
N ARG A 415 2.74 -1.66 -0.94
CA ARG A 415 2.61 -1.99 -2.37
C ARG A 415 2.95 -0.80 -3.28
N SER A 416 2.75 0.43 -2.82
CA SER A 416 3.11 1.67 -3.52
C SER A 416 4.62 1.82 -3.73
N TYR A 417 5.45 1.46 -2.75
CA TYR A 417 6.90 1.51 -2.86
C TYR A 417 7.43 0.71 -4.07
N TYR A 418 6.87 -0.48 -4.28
CA TYR A 418 7.23 -1.32 -5.43
C TYR A 418 6.65 -0.83 -6.77
N VAL A 419 5.58 -0.05 -6.74
CA VAL A 419 5.06 0.64 -7.93
C VAL A 419 6.05 1.72 -8.37
N TYR A 420 6.65 2.47 -7.44
CA TYR A 420 7.69 3.44 -7.80
C TYR A 420 8.99 2.79 -8.27
N ILE A 421 9.37 1.65 -7.69
CA ILE A 421 10.50 0.86 -8.23
C ILE A 421 10.25 0.49 -9.70
N LEU A 422 9.02 0.10 -10.05
CA LEU A 422 8.66 -0.16 -11.44
C LEU A 422 8.73 1.11 -12.30
N ALA A 423 8.35 2.27 -11.76
CA ALA A 423 8.44 3.55 -12.46
C ALA A 423 9.89 3.99 -12.74
N LEU A 424 10.86 3.52 -11.96
CA LEU A 424 12.29 3.71 -12.23
C LEU A 424 12.78 2.84 -13.40
N ASN A 425 12.01 1.83 -13.80
CA ASN A 425 12.34 1.00 -14.94
C ASN A 425 12.12 1.80 -16.22
N LYS A 426 13.22 2.10 -16.94
CA LYS A 426 13.21 2.89 -18.18
C LYS A 426 12.63 2.12 -19.38
N ASN A 427 12.27 0.85 -19.22
CA ASN A 427 11.71 0.03 -20.29
C ASN A 427 10.22 0.34 -20.52
N LYS A 428 9.83 0.56 -21.77
CA LYS A 428 8.45 0.89 -22.17
C LYS A 428 7.42 -0.14 -21.70
N TYR A 429 7.77 -1.44 -21.70
CA TYR A 429 6.87 -2.49 -21.21
C TYR A 429 6.64 -2.42 -19.70
N ALA A 430 7.68 -2.14 -18.91
CA ALA A 430 7.53 -1.95 -17.47
C ALA A 430 6.60 -0.76 -17.16
N LEU A 431 6.79 0.35 -17.86
CA LEU A 431 5.94 1.53 -17.74
C LEU A 431 4.52 1.30 -18.29
N ARG A 432 4.34 0.45 -19.31
CA ARG A 432 3.02 0.01 -19.76
C ARG A 432 2.28 -0.80 -18.69
N LEU A 433 2.98 -1.68 -17.98
CA LEU A 433 2.41 -2.41 -16.84
C LEU A 433 2.03 -1.46 -15.70
N LEU A 434 2.74 -0.35 -15.55
CA LEU A 434 2.38 0.73 -14.64
C LEU A 434 1.06 1.41 -15.07
N CYS A 435 0.88 1.72 -16.36
CA CYS A 435 -0.42 2.21 -16.88
C CYS A 435 -1.55 1.20 -16.63
N ASP A 436 -1.31 -0.09 -16.88
CA ASP A 436 -2.30 -1.12 -16.59
C ASP A 436 -2.62 -1.19 -15.08
N ALA A 437 -1.64 -0.97 -14.20
CA ALA A 437 -1.86 -0.92 -12.76
C ALA A 437 -2.70 0.30 -12.35
N SER A 438 -2.49 1.47 -12.95
CA SER A 438 -3.29 2.67 -12.65
C SER A 438 -4.73 2.57 -13.15
N LEU A 439 -4.99 1.77 -14.19
CA LEU A 439 -6.34 1.58 -14.73
C LEU A 439 -7.09 0.40 -14.11
N LYS A 440 -6.42 -0.75 -13.92
CA LYS A 440 -7.08 -2.05 -13.67
C LYS A 440 -6.85 -2.61 -12.25
N SER A 441 -6.01 -1.98 -11.44
CA SER A 441 -5.76 -2.47 -10.08
C SER A 441 -7.03 -2.37 -9.22
N LYS A 442 -7.40 -3.48 -8.57
CA LYS A 442 -8.46 -3.50 -7.54
C LYS A 442 -7.99 -2.94 -6.19
N ILE A 443 -6.70 -2.62 -6.05
CA ILE A 443 -6.10 -2.09 -4.83
C ILE A 443 -5.88 -0.59 -5.05
N GLU A 444 -6.63 0.23 -4.33
CA GLU A 444 -6.65 1.69 -4.46
C GLU A 444 -5.26 2.33 -4.27
N SER A 445 -4.49 1.85 -3.29
CA SER A 445 -3.13 2.39 -3.05
C SER A 445 -2.15 2.11 -4.20
N ILE A 446 -2.30 0.99 -4.91
CA ILE A 446 -1.51 0.71 -6.13
C ILE A 446 -1.97 1.63 -7.25
N LYS A 447 -3.28 1.79 -7.40
CA LYS A 447 -3.90 2.62 -8.44
C LYS A 447 -3.39 4.06 -8.36
N ASN A 448 -3.47 4.64 -7.16
CA ASN A 448 -3.07 6.03 -6.90
C ASN A 448 -1.55 6.23 -7.02
N ALA A 449 -0.75 5.29 -6.51
CA ALA A 449 0.71 5.38 -6.67
C ALA A 449 1.13 5.27 -8.14
N ALA A 450 0.48 4.39 -8.91
CA ALA A 450 0.77 4.22 -10.33
C ALA A 450 0.40 5.46 -11.13
N GLU A 451 -0.76 6.07 -10.85
CA GLU A 451 -1.18 7.29 -11.53
C GLU A 451 -0.23 8.46 -11.23
N LEU A 452 0.12 8.67 -9.96
CA LEU A 452 1.07 9.72 -9.56
C LEU A 452 2.46 9.51 -10.20
N ALA A 453 2.92 8.26 -10.28
CA ALA A 453 4.19 7.94 -10.94
C ALA A 453 4.13 8.27 -12.43
N LEU A 454 3.04 7.94 -13.13
CA LEU A 454 2.86 8.23 -14.55
C LEU A 454 2.73 9.72 -14.82
N GLU A 455 2.01 10.48 -13.98
CA GLU A 455 1.97 11.95 -14.06
C GLU A 455 3.38 12.55 -13.90
N THR A 456 4.15 12.04 -12.94
CA THR A 456 5.54 12.48 -12.73
C THR A 456 6.42 12.19 -13.95
N ILE A 457 6.26 11.01 -14.58
CA ILE A 457 6.99 10.65 -15.80
C ILE A 457 6.58 11.56 -16.96
N ALA A 458 5.27 11.77 -17.17
CA ALA A 458 4.74 12.61 -18.24
C ALA A 458 5.29 14.05 -18.14
N ASN A 459 5.20 14.65 -16.95
CA ASN A 459 5.73 15.98 -16.66
C ASN A 459 7.24 16.09 -16.97
N ARG A 460 8.03 15.06 -16.62
CA ARG A 460 9.48 15.02 -16.92
C ARG A 460 9.77 14.91 -18.40
N MET A 461 8.99 14.11 -19.11
CA MET A 461 9.10 13.98 -20.56
C MET A 461 8.55 15.19 -21.30
N LYS A 462 7.90 16.14 -20.60
CA LYS A 462 7.21 17.31 -21.16
C LYS A 462 6.16 16.89 -22.20
N VAL A 463 5.42 15.84 -21.87
CA VAL A 463 4.32 15.33 -22.66
C VAL A 463 3.08 15.28 -21.79
N GLU A 464 1.92 15.34 -22.41
CA GLU A 464 0.67 15.22 -21.69
C GLU A 464 0.50 13.79 -21.12
N ARG A 465 -0.22 13.66 -20.00
CA ARG A 465 -0.40 12.36 -19.34
C ARG A 465 -0.98 11.30 -20.28
N TYR A 466 -1.86 11.70 -21.18
CA TYR A 466 -2.47 10.82 -22.18
C TYR A 466 -1.54 10.51 -23.36
N GLU A 467 -0.54 11.34 -23.64
CA GLU A 467 0.46 11.12 -24.70
C GLU A 467 1.48 10.07 -24.26
N LEU A 468 1.77 10.05 -22.96
CA LEU A 468 2.63 9.03 -22.37
C LEU A 468 2.13 7.61 -22.70
N ASP A 469 0.80 7.36 -22.69
CA ASP A 469 0.24 6.04 -22.99
C ASP A 469 0.50 5.56 -24.44
N ASP A 470 0.77 6.49 -25.37
CA ASP A 470 1.13 6.19 -26.75
C ASP A 470 2.65 6.00 -26.90
N LEU A 471 3.46 6.78 -26.17
CA LEU A 471 4.92 6.60 -26.12
C LEU A 471 5.35 5.30 -25.45
N LEU A 472 4.58 4.83 -24.47
CA LEU A 472 4.88 3.63 -23.68
C LEU A 472 4.46 2.32 -24.36
N VAL A 473 4.02 2.37 -25.62
CA VAL A 473 3.81 1.15 -26.39
C VAL A 473 5.13 0.38 -26.46
N PRO A 474 5.17 -0.88 -25.98
CA PRO A 474 6.39 -1.67 -25.99
C PRO A 474 6.93 -1.86 -27.41
N ASP A 475 8.23 -1.65 -27.58
CA ASP A 475 8.98 -2.03 -28.78
C ASP A 475 9.74 -3.36 -28.59
N PHE A 476 9.72 -3.93 -27.37
CA PHE A 476 10.44 -5.15 -27.00
C PHE A 476 11.96 -5.12 -27.31
N ASN A 477 12.54 -3.91 -27.33
CA ASN A 477 13.89 -3.61 -27.79
C ASN A 477 14.16 -4.00 -29.25
N LEU A 478 13.13 -4.00 -30.10
CA LEU A 478 13.27 -4.09 -31.54
C LEU A 478 13.65 -2.72 -32.08
N ASP A 479 14.47 -2.71 -33.13
CA ASP A 479 14.76 -1.49 -33.87
C ASP A 479 13.56 -1.07 -34.77
N LYS A 480 13.73 0.04 -35.49
CA LYS A 480 12.72 0.56 -36.41
C LYS A 480 12.36 -0.37 -37.58
N ASN A 481 13.16 -1.42 -37.82
CA ASN A 481 12.91 -2.43 -38.85
C ASN A 481 12.28 -3.70 -38.25
N GLY A 482 11.94 -3.69 -36.95
CA GLY A 482 11.37 -4.86 -36.27
C GLY A 482 12.40 -5.93 -35.94
N GLU A 483 13.69 -5.57 -35.82
CA GLU A 483 14.79 -6.50 -35.61
C GLU A 483 15.41 -6.38 -34.21
N ARG A 484 15.74 -7.52 -33.59
CA ARG A 484 16.51 -7.60 -32.35
C ARG A 484 17.50 -8.74 -32.40
N ILE A 485 18.75 -8.46 -32.08
CA ILE A 485 19.80 -9.48 -31.98
C ILE A 485 19.83 -10.09 -30.58
N VAL A 486 19.93 -11.42 -30.51
CA VAL A 486 20.11 -12.20 -29.27
C VAL A 486 21.22 -13.23 -29.44
N TYR A 487 21.96 -13.50 -28.37
CA TYR A 487 23.14 -14.37 -28.41
C TYR A 487 22.95 -15.63 -27.56
N ALA A 488 23.33 -16.80 -28.10
CA ALA A 488 23.36 -18.05 -27.34
C ALA A 488 24.54 -18.93 -27.78
N GLU A 489 25.38 -19.36 -26.84
CA GLU A 489 26.59 -20.18 -27.07
C GLU A 489 27.46 -19.62 -28.23
N ASP A 490 27.81 -18.33 -28.14
CA ASP A 490 28.66 -17.62 -29.12
C ASP A 490 28.08 -17.54 -30.55
N LYS A 491 26.79 -17.84 -30.72
CA LYS A 491 26.06 -17.66 -31.98
C LYS A 491 25.10 -16.48 -31.89
N GLU A 492 25.01 -15.77 -33.00
CA GLU A 492 24.06 -14.67 -33.20
C GLU A 492 22.75 -15.18 -33.79
N TYR A 493 21.64 -14.74 -33.20
CA TYR A 493 20.29 -14.99 -33.67
C TYR A 493 19.57 -13.66 -33.81
N LYS A 494 18.80 -13.51 -34.88
CA LYS A 494 17.94 -12.35 -35.12
C LYS A 494 16.49 -12.71 -34.82
N LEU A 495 15.88 -12.00 -33.89
CA LEU A 495 14.44 -11.94 -33.72
C LEU A 495 13.90 -10.89 -34.70
N PHE A 496 12.84 -11.23 -35.43
CA PHE A 496 12.26 -10.38 -36.47
C PHE A 496 10.74 -10.43 -36.40
N ILE A 497 10.07 -9.26 -36.45
CA ILE A 497 8.61 -9.20 -36.62
C ILE A 497 8.30 -8.91 -38.08
N ASP A 498 7.41 -9.70 -38.69
CA ASP A 498 6.95 -9.49 -40.07
C ASP A 498 5.73 -8.53 -40.17
N ASP A 499 5.28 -8.25 -41.39
CA ASP A 499 4.12 -7.38 -41.65
C ASP A 499 2.79 -7.95 -41.11
N ASN A 500 2.74 -9.25 -40.80
CA ASN A 500 1.61 -9.91 -40.17
C ASN A 500 1.69 -9.86 -38.63
N MET A 501 2.66 -9.16 -38.07
CA MET A 501 2.92 -9.04 -36.64
C MET A 501 3.27 -10.40 -35.99
N GLU A 502 3.94 -11.28 -36.73
CA GLU A 502 4.46 -12.55 -36.24
C GLU A 502 5.96 -12.48 -35.93
N LEU A 503 6.38 -13.06 -34.79
CA LEU A 503 7.78 -13.08 -34.37
C LEU A 503 8.51 -14.34 -34.86
N HIS A 504 9.53 -14.12 -35.69
CA HIS A 504 10.42 -15.11 -36.29
C HIS A 504 11.79 -15.13 -35.61
N ILE A 505 12.49 -16.26 -35.72
CA ILE A 505 13.86 -16.44 -35.22
C ILE A 505 14.73 -16.84 -36.41
N ILE A 506 15.77 -16.08 -36.71
CA ILE A 506 16.63 -16.27 -37.87
C ILE A 506 18.06 -16.51 -37.41
N ILE A 507 18.74 -17.46 -38.03
CA ILE A 507 20.20 -17.66 -37.91
C ILE A 507 20.77 -17.94 -39.30
N ASN A 508 21.87 -17.26 -39.66
CA ASN A 508 22.53 -17.43 -40.97
C ASN A 508 21.53 -17.39 -42.16
N ASN A 509 20.61 -16.42 -42.15
CA ASN A 509 19.52 -16.24 -43.13
C ASN A 509 18.53 -17.42 -43.23
N LYS A 510 18.48 -18.31 -42.25
CA LYS A 510 17.49 -19.39 -42.15
C LYS A 510 16.56 -19.18 -40.97
N GLU A 511 15.26 -19.25 -41.24
CA GLU A 511 14.22 -19.20 -40.20
C GLU A 511 14.14 -20.51 -39.41
N LEU A 512 14.00 -20.39 -38.10
CA LEU A 512 13.80 -21.49 -37.17
C LEU A 512 12.35 -21.53 -36.68
N LYS A 513 11.68 -22.68 -36.87
CA LYS A 513 10.30 -22.89 -36.39
C LYS A 513 10.18 -22.95 -34.87
N THR A 514 11.24 -23.32 -34.17
CA THR A 514 11.26 -23.46 -32.71
C THR A 514 12.52 -22.82 -32.12
N PRO A 515 12.44 -22.21 -30.93
CA PRO A 515 13.61 -21.69 -30.24
C PRO A 515 14.71 -22.77 -30.08
N PRO A 516 15.98 -22.45 -30.37
CA PRO A 516 17.10 -23.36 -30.18
C PRO A 516 17.16 -23.98 -28.78
N LYS A 517 17.65 -25.23 -28.69
CA LYS A 517 17.87 -25.88 -27.38
C LYS A 517 18.83 -25.09 -26.50
N THR A 518 19.82 -24.45 -27.12
CA THR A 518 20.87 -23.60 -26.51
C THR A 518 20.33 -22.33 -25.85
N PHE A 519 19.12 -21.89 -26.19
CA PHE A 519 18.51 -20.73 -25.53
C PHE A 519 18.23 -21.05 -24.05
N SER A 520 18.53 -20.08 -23.20
CA SER A 520 18.19 -20.15 -21.78
C SER A 520 16.67 -20.32 -21.57
N LYS A 521 16.28 -20.85 -20.42
CA LYS A 521 14.86 -21.02 -20.08
C LYS A 521 14.15 -19.67 -20.03
N GLU A 522 14.88 -18.65 -19.59
CA GLU A 522 14.48 -17.26 -19.47
C GLU A 522 14.19 -16.66 -20.85
N LEU A 523 15.13 -16.77 -21.81
CA LEU A 523 14.96 -16.25 -23.17
C LEU A 523 13.82 -16.95 -23.92
N LYS A 524 13.67 -18.27 -23.77
CA LYS A 524 12.51 -19.01 -24.33
C LYS A 524 11.18 -18.49 -23.78
N SER A 525 11.15 -18.18 -22.48
CA SER A 525 9.97 -17.63 -21.81
C SER A 525 9.66 -16.22 -22.29
N GLU A 526 10.69 -15.39 -22.48
CA GLU A 526 10.57 -14.04 -23.04
C GLU A 526 10.02 -14.06 -24.47
N ILE A 527 10.54 -14.91 -25.36
CA ILE A 527 10.03 -15.05 -26.74
C ILE A 527 8.56 -15.46 -26.75
N THR A 528 8.19 -16.42 -25.90
CA THR A 528 6.79 -16.86 -25.78
C THR A 528 5.89 -15.72 -25.29
N PHE A 529 6.40 -14.93 -24.36
CA PHE A 529 5.73 -13.77 -23.82
C PHE A 529 5.56 -12.66 -24.88
N ILE A 530 6.63 -12.30 -25.63
CA ILE A 530 6.57 -11.30 -26.72
C ILE A 530 5.52 -11.72 -27.76
N LYS A 531 5.52 -12.98 -28.19
CA LYS A 531 4.51 -13.52 -29.14
C LYS A 531 3.08 -13.33 -28.67
N LYS A 532 2.84 -13.45 -27.35
CA LYS A 532 1.52 -13.25 -26.77
C LYS A 532 1.16 -11.77 -26.70
N GLU A 533 2.09 -10.92 -26.27
CA GLU A 533 1.81 -9.49 -26.10
C GLU A 533 1.68 -8.74 -27.41
N ILE A 534 2.41 -9.10 -28.47
CA ILE A 534 2.18 -8.52 -29.81
C ILE A 534 0.70 -8.70 -30.21
N LYS A 535 0.13 -9.90 -30.02
CA LYS A 535 -1.29 -10.14 -30.32
C LYS A 535 -2.22 -9.27 -29.48
N ASN A 536 -1.91 -9.05 -28.21
CA ASN A 536 -2.69 -8.17 -27.34
C ASN A 536 -2.60 -6.71 -27.79
N ILE A 537 -1.39 -6.24 -28.13
CA ILE A 537 -1.12 -4.88 -28.62
C ILE A 537 -1.91 -4.67 -29.91
N VAL A 538 -1.76 -5.55 -30.90
CA VAL A 538 -2.48 -5.54 -32.18
C VAL A 538 -3.99 -5.46 -31.96
N LYS A 539 -4.53 -6.31 -31.08
CA LYS A 539 -5.97 -6.30 -30.75
C LYS A 539 -6.43 -4.95 -30.20
N SER A 540 -5.62 -4.30 -29.37
CA SER A 540 -5.96 -3.00 -28.76
C SER A 540 -5.74 -1.79 -29.68
N GLN A 541 -4.93 -1.91 -30.74
CA GLN A 541 -4.58 -0.76 -31.58
C GLN A 541 -5.74 -0.21 -32.38
N ARG A 542 -6.61 -1.08 -32.89
CA ARG A 542 -7.83 -0.64 -33.59
C ARG A 542 -8.67 0.28 -32.71
N ASP A 543 -8.89 -0.12 -31.45
CA ASP A 543 -9.67 0.68 -30.50
C ASP A 543 -8.97 2.01 -30.19
N LYS A 544 -7.64 2.03 -30.03
CA LYS A 544 -6.84 3.26 -29.90
C LYS A 544 -7.03 4.23 -31.07
N MET A 545 -7.00 3.73 -32.31
CA MET A 545 -7.18 4.59 -33.50
C MET A 545 -8.59 5.22 -33.54
N ILE A 546 -9.61 4.49 -33.09
CA ILE A 546 -10.97 5.05 -32.98
C ILE A 546 -10.99 6.20 -31.97
N TYR A 547 -10.34 6.06 -30.80
CA TYR A 547 -10.26 7.17 -29.83
C TYR A 547 -9.57 8.40 -30.37
N LEU A 548 -8.48 8.23 -31.12
CA LEU A 548 -7.78 9.35 -31.75
C LEU A 548 -8.63 10.05 -32.81
N LEU A 549 -9.47 9.29 -33.51
CA LEU A 549 -10.42 9.86 -34.44
C LEU A 549 -11.50 10.68 -33.71
N MET A 550 -12.03 10.13 -32.60
CA MET A 550 -13.09 10.74 -31.78
C MET A 550 -12.67 12.10 -31.21
N ASN A 551 -11.44 12.19 -30.69
CA ASN A 551 -11.00 13.39 -29.99
C ASN A 551 -10.30 14.43 -30.89
N GLY A 552 -9.93 14.06 -32.11
CA GLY A 552 -9.31 14.97 -33.08
C GLY A 552 -7.97 15.55 -32.62
N ARG A 553 -7.26 14.84 -31.74
CA ARG A 553 -5.97 15.29 -31.20
C ARG A 553 -4.97 15.59 -32.32
N LYS A 554 -4.29 16.73 -32.18
CA LYS A 554 -3.16 17.14 -33.00
C LYS A 554 -1.88 16.88 -32.22
N TYR A 555 -0.96 16.13 -32.81
CA TYR A 555 0.37 15.85 -32.29
C TYR A 555 1.38 16.77 -32.96
N SER A 556 2.47 17.14 -32.28
CA SER A 556 3.63 17.67 -32.99
C SER A 556 4.21 16.59 -33.91
N TYR A 557 4.82 16.99 -35.02
CA TYR A 557 5.48 16.03 -35.93
C TYR A 557 6.49 15.13 -35.20
N ASN A 558 7.31 15.69 -34.32
CA ASN A 558 8.31 14.94 -33.56
C ASN A 558 7.66 13.86 -32.67
N PHE A 559 6.56 14.20 -31.98
CA PHE A 559 5.82 13.24 -31.18
C PHE A 559 5.22 12.14 -32.06
N TRP A 560 4.48 12.53 -33.11
CA TRP A 560 3.84 11.60 -34.02
C TRP A 560 4.85 10.65 -34.65
N LYS A 561 5.99 11.14 -35.13
CA LYS A 561 7.07 10.32 -35.68
C LYS A 561 7.59 9.30 -34.66
N SER A 562 7.83 9.71 -33.41
CA SER A 562 8.34 8.80 -32.37
C SER A 562 7.39 7.64 -32.06
N VAL A 563 6.08 7.87 -32.16
CA VAL A 563 5.04 6.89 -31.87
C VAL A 563 4.74 6.02 -33.09
N TYR A 564 4.54 6.65 -34.26
CA TYR A 564 3.99 6.01 -35.45
C TYR A 564 5.03 5.63 -36.49
N ILE A 565 6.22 6.21 -36.49
CA ILE A 565 7.27 5.87 -37.45
C ILE A 565 8.36 5.03 -36.77
N ASP A 566 8.90 5.51 -35.65
CA ASP A 566 10.09 4.91 -35.03
C ASP A 566 9.76 3.61 -34.26
N ASN A 567 8.49 3.37 -33.94
CA ASN A 567 8.02 2.10 -33.37
C ASN A 567 7.46 1.19 -34.49
N TYR A 568 8.18 0.10 -34.78
CA TYR A 568 7.81 -0.82 -35.87
C TYR A 568 6.38 -1.39 -35.75
N LEU A 569 5.91 -1.69 -34.52
CA LEU A 569 4.55 -2.20 -34.31
C LEU A 569 3.48 -1.20 -34.73
N PHE A 570 3.74 0.10 -34.59
CA PHE A 570 2.81 1.17 -34.96
C PHE A 570 3.01 1.64 -36.40
N ASN A 571 4.24 1.58 -36.91
CA ASN A 571 4.59 1.86 -38.29
C ASN A 571 3.72 1.06 -39.28
N GLY A 572 3.54 -0.23 -39.01
CA GLY A 572 2.66 -1.09 -39.81
C GLY A 572 1.18 -0.64 -39.85
N TYR A 573 0.73 0.19 -38.91
CA TYR A 573 -0.59 0.84 -38.96
C TYR A 573 -0.52 2.23 -39.61
N ALA A 574 0.51 3.00 -39.30
CA ALA A 574 0.69 4.37 -39.80
C ALA A 574 0.65 4.44 -41.34
N VAL A 575 1.26 3.45 -42.01
CA VAL A 575 1.28 3.35 -43.49
C VAL A 575 -0.09 3.04 -44.11
N LYS A 576 -1.04 2.54 -43.31
CA LYS A 576 -2.41 2.14 -43.71
C LYS A 576 -3.46 3.22 -43.38
N LEU A 577 -3.05 4.32 -42.75
CA LEU A 577 -3.93 5.38 -42.28
C LEU A 577 -3.69 6.67 -43.07
N ILE A 578 -4.71 7.53 -43.07
CA ILE A 578 -4.63 8.88 -43.64
C ILE A 578 -4.58 9.90 -42.49
N TRP A 579 -3.73 10.90 -42.65
CA TRP A 579 -3.40 11.90 -41.64
C TRP A 579 -3.69 13.31 -42.17
N ASN A 580 -4.06 14.23 -41.30
CA ASN A 580 -4.15 15.65 -41.59
C ASN A 580 -2.83 16.32 -41.20
N LEU A 581 -2.36 17.26 -42.02
CA LEU A 581 -1.23 18.11 -41.74
C LEU A 581 -1.71 19.54 -41.46
N TYR A 582 -1.14 20.16 -40.44
CA TYR A 582 -1.40 21.54 -40.06
C TYR A 582 -0.10 22.34 -40.00
N ASP A 583 -0.20 23.65 -40.20
CA ASP A 583 0.90 24.58 -39.98
C ASP A 583 1.11 24.91 -38.49
N GLU A 584 2.07 25.81 -38.22
CA GLU A 584 2.40 26.29 -36.87
C GLU A 584 1.24 27.02 -36.16
N ASN A 585 0.27 27.52 -36.92
CA ASN A 585 -0.93 28.20 -36.41
C ASN A 585 -2.13 27.26 -36.32
N ASN A 586 -1.91 25.94 -36.43
CA ASN A 586 -2.95 24.91 -36.43
C ASN A 586 -3.97 25.01 -37.59
N LEU A 587 -3.63 25.73 -38.67
CA LEU A 587 -4.44 25.81 -39.88
C LEU A 587 -4.20 24.56 -40.73
N PHE A 588 -5.29 24.00 -41.26
CA PHE A 588 -5.23 22.80 -42.10
C PHE A 588 -4.51 23.10 -43.42
N LEU A 589 -3.56 22.24 -43.77
CA LEU A 589 -2.77 22.35 -45.01
C LEU A 589 -3.23 21.34 -46.06
N THR A 590 -3.15 20.05 -45.72
CA THR A 590 -3.54 18.95 -46.61
C THR A 590 -3.73 17.66 -45.80
N THR A 591 -4.30 16.66 -46.43
CA THR A 591 -4.22 15.27 -45.96
C THR A 591 -3.04 14.56 -46.61
N PHE A 592 -2.44 13.58 -45.93
CA PHE A 592 -1.30 12.82 -46.45
C PHE A 592 -1.29 11.37 -45.94
N ARG A 593 -0.48 10.53 -46.59
CA ARG A 593 -0.08 9.19 -46.15
C ARG A 593 1.43 9.09 -45.99
N TYR A 594 1.86 8.25 -45.05
CA TYR A 594 3.25 7.84 -44.88
C TYR A 594 3.49 6.52 -45.59
N LEU A 595 4.57 6.41 -46.36
CA LEU A 595 4.89 5.25 -47.18
C LEU A 595 6.01 4.40 -46.55
N THR A 596 6.13 3.15 -47.00
CA THR A 596 7.14 2.20 -46.50
C THR A 596 8.58 2.62 -46.81
N ASP A 597 8.79 3.45 -47.83
CA ASP A 597 10.09 4.02 -48.19
C ASP A 597 10.48 5.25 -47.36
N GLY A 598 9.58 5.70 -46.47
CA GLY A 598 9.79 6.86 -45.61
C GLY A 598 9.25 8.18 -46.16
N SER A 599 8.69 8.19 -47.38
CA SER A 599 8.13 9.39 -48.00
C SER A 599 6.71 9.70 -47.53
N PHE A 600 6.26 10.94 -47.79
CA PHE A 600 4.91 11.40 -47.51
C PHE A 600 4.25 11.87 -48.81
N THR A 601 3.04 11.41 -49.10
CA THR A 601 2.28 11.83 -50.30
C THR A 601 0.87 12.28 -49.97
N ASP A 602 0.31 13.19 -50.78
CA ASP A 602 -1.09 13.61 -50.71
C ASP A 602 -2.01 12.70 -51.56
N TYR A 603 -3.27 13.10 -51.68
CA TYR A 603 -4.30 12.37 -52.44
C TYR A 603 -4.07 12.36 -53.96
N ASP A 604 -3.13 13.15 -54.49
CA ASP A 604 -2.72 13.19 -55.89
C ASP A 604 -1.35 12.49 -56.10
N ASP A 605 -0.86 11.73 -55.11
CA ASP A 605 0.49 11.14 -55.09
C ASP A 605 1.64 12.16 -55.18
N LYS A 606 1.39 13.42 -54.79
CA LYS A 606 2.44 14.45 -54.74
C LYS A 606 3.16 14.43 -53.40
N GLU A 607 4.46 14.63 -53.43
CA GLU A 607 5.29 14.68 -52.22
C GLU A 607 4.85 15.81 -51.28
N VAL A 608 4.65 15.47 -50.01
CA VAL A 608 4.28 16.41 -48.94
C VAL A 608 5.50 16.66 -48.06
N LYS A 609 5.87 17.93 -47.89
CA LYS A 609 6.97 18.32 -47.00
C LYS A 609 6.46 18.58 -45.59
N ILE A 610 6.99 17.83 -44.63
CA ILE A 610 6.67 17.93 -43.21
C ILE A 610 7.93 18.33 -42.44
N ASN A 611 7.80 19.28 -41.51
CA ASN A 611 8.88 19.73 -40.63
C ASN A 611 8.42 19.76 -39.17
N GLU A 612 9.32 20.13 -38.26
CA GLU A 612 9.11 20.11 -36.81
C GLU A 612 8.04 21.10 -36.30
N ASN A 613 7.71 22.14 -37.07
CA ASN A 613 6.67 23.11 -36.72
C ASN A 613 5.26 22.64 -37.13
N ASN A 614 5.16 21.53 -37.87
CA ASN A 614 3.87 21.00 -38.27
C ASN A 614 3.22 20.19 -37.14
N SER A 615 1.89 20.24 -37.13
CA SER A 615 1.07 19.34 -36.32
C SER A 615 0.35 18.32 -37.21
N ILE A 616 0.07 17.14 -36.65
CA ILE A 616 -0.52 16.00 -37.35
C ILE A 616 -1.70 15.46 -36.54
N SER A 617 -2.84 15.24 -37.18
CA SER A 617 -3.96 14.51 -36.57
C SER A 617 -4.38 13.36 -37.46
N LEU A 618 -5.11 12.40 -36.89
CA LEU A 618 -5.77 11.39 -37.71
C LEU A 618 -6.89 12.04 -38.54
N ALA A 619 -6.95 11.72 -39.84
CA ALA A 619 -7.89 12.35 -40.76
C ALA A 619 -9.33 11.93 -40.49
N TYR A 620 -10.25 12.91 -40.52
CA TYR A 620 -11.69 12.72 -40.33
C TYR A 620 -12.44 13.06 -41.62
N VAL A 621 -13.31 12.15 -42.07
CA VAL A 621 -14.02 12.24 -43.35
C VAL A 621 -14.76 13.55 -43.59
N LYS A 622 -15.43 14.13 -42.58
CA LYS A 622 -16.19 15.39 -42.76
C LYS A 622 -15.32 16.64 -42.91
N GLU A 623 -14.01 16.51 -42.72
CA GLU A 623 -13.06 17.61 -42.96
C GLU A 623 -12.51 17.59 -44.40
N MET A 624 -12.95 16.63 -45.22
CA MET A 624 -12.54 16.46 -46.61
C MET A 624 -13.73 16.58 -47.55
N ASP A 625 -13.50 17.16 -48.73
CA ASP A 625 -14.47 17.14 -49.82
C ASP A 625 -14.62 15.72 -50.41
N ASN A 626 -15.78 15.42 -50.98
CA ASN A 626 -16.07 14.11 -51.58
C ASN A 626 -15.05 13.69 -52.66
N ASP A 627 -14.54 14.63 -53.46
CA ASP A 627 -13.50 14.36 -54.47
C ASP A 627 -12.20 13.86 -53.82
N ILE A 628 -11.78 14.49 -52.72
CA ILE A 628 -10.58 14.08 -51.96
C ILE A 628 -10.78 12.70 -51.35
N ILE A 629 -11.98 12.43 -50.81
CA ILE A 629 -12.33 11.12 -50.24
C ILE A 629 -12.25 10.02 -51.31
N ASP A 630 -12.78 10.27 -52.51
CA ASP A 630 -12.77 9.30 -53.60
C ASP A 630 -11.36 9.05 -54.15
N LYS A 631 -10.52 10.08 -54.22
CA LYS A 631 -9.09 9.94 -54.55
C LYS A 631 -8.34 9.08 -53.53
N TRP A 632 -8.57 9.30 -52.24
CA TRP A 632 -7.96 8.45 -51.21
C TRP A 632 -8.43 7.00 -51.28
N LYS A 633 -9.73 6.75 -51.49
CA LYS A 633 -10.26 5.39 -51.67
C LYS A 633 -9.61 4.71 -52.87
N LYS A 634 -9.45 5.43 -53.98
CA LYS A 634 -8.77 4.93 -55.17
C LYS A 634 -7.30 4.59 -54.87
N GLN A 635 -6.55 5.51 -54.28
CA GLN A 635 -5.14 5.28 -53.97
C GLN A 635 -4.96 4.09 -53.01
N LEU A 636 -5.76 3.98 -51.94
CA LEU A 636 -5.72 2.81 -51.05
C LEU A 636 -5.99 1.50 -51.81
N SER A 637 -6.92 1.50 -52.76
CA SER A 637 -7.20 0.35 -53.63
C SER A 637 -6.02 0.02 -54.56
N ASP A 638 -5.40 1.03 -55.17
CA ASP A 638 -4.29 0.86 -56.12
C ASP A 638 -3.05 0.24 -55.45
N TYR A 639 -2.85 0.49 -54.15
CA TYR A 639 -1.79 -0.11 -53.35
C TYR A 639 -2.22 -1.36 -52.55
N GLU A 640 -3.45 -1.86 -52.75
CA GLU A 640 -4.01 -3.02 -52.02
C GLU A 640 -4.02 -2.85 -50.49
N ILE A 641 -4.26 -1.64 -50.01
CA ILE A 641 -4.17 -1.29 -48.59
C ILE A 641 -5.54 -1.35 -47.93
N VAL A 642 -5.66 -2.23 -46.94
CA VAL A 642 -6.83 -2.31 -46.06
C VAL A 642 -6.59 -1.48 -44.81
N GLN A 643 -7.45 -0.48 -44.58
CA GLN A 643 -7.35 0.35 -43.39
C GLN A 643 -7.72 -0.44 -42.12
N PRO A 644 -7.01 -0.24 -40.99
CA PRO A 644 -7.34 -0.89 -39.72
C PRO A 644 -8.67 -0.38 -39.11
N ILE A 645 -9.09 0.83 -39.51
CA ILE A 645 -10.38 1.45 -39.21
C ILE A 645 -10.89 2.13 -40.48
N ASN A 646 -12.21 2.13 -40.72
CA ASN A 646 -12.78 2.71 -41.94
C ASN A 646 -12.91 4.24 -41.83
N GLN A 647 -11.78 4.96 -41.95
CA GLN A 647 -11.74 6.42 -41.78
C GLN A 647 -12.55 7.17 -42.85
N LEU A 648 -12.70 6.57 -44.03
CA LEU A 648 -13.32 7.18 -45.21
C LEU A 648 -14.80 6.80 -45.38
N ARG A 649 -15.44 6.25 -44.32
CA ARG A 649 -16.87 5.96 -44.31
C ARG A 649 -17.67 7.26 -44.39
N VAL A 650 -18.40 7.47 -45.48
CA VAL A 650 -19.29 8.62 -45.64
C VAL A 650 -20.65 8.26 -45.01
N ILE A 651 -21.15 9.15 -44.14
CA ILE A 651 -22.46 9.02 -43.47
C ILE A 651 -23.26 10.29 -43.76
N ASP A 652 -24.38 10.14 -44.48
CA ASP A 652 -25.21 11.27 -44.92
C ASP A 652 -25.85 12.01 -43.73
N ASP A 653 -26.45 11.27 -42.79
CA ASP A 653 -27.05 11.81 -41.57
C ASP A 653 -26.42 11.15 -40.33
N LEU A 654 -25.36 11.79 -39.85
CA LEU A 654 -24.55 11.30 -38.74
C LEU A 654 -25.35 11.19 -37.43
N GLU A 655 -26.27 12.12 -37.20
CA GLU A 655 -27.05 12.17 -35.98
C GLU A 655 -28.10 11.07 -35.94
N LYS A 656 -28.83 10.91 -37.05
CA LYS A 656 -29.77 9.81 -37.23
C LYS A 656 -29.09 8.45 -37.11
N GLU A 657 -27.91 8.28 -37.71
CA GLU A 657 -27.18 7.01 -37.61
C GLU A 657 -26.72 6.74 -36.17
N PHE A 658 -26.13 7.73 -35.50
CA PHE A 658 -25.69 7.58 -34.10
C PHE A 658 -26.86 7.17 -33.19
N TYR A 659 -28.00 7.86 -33.28
CA TYR A 659 -29.17 7.53 -32.46
C TYR A 659 -29.93 6.28 -32.91
N SER A 660 -29.62 5.70 -34.07
CA SER A 660 -30.19 4.42 -34.50
C SER A 660 -29.74 3.24 -33.64
N TYR A 661 -28.68 3.42 -32.84
CA TYR A 661 -28.21 2.45 -31.84
C TYR A 661 -28.94 2.54 -30.49
N ASN A 662 -29.93 3.43 -30.34
CA ASN A 662 -30.84 3.38 -29.20
C ASN A 662 -31.80 2.19 -29.35
N GLY A 663 -32.10 1.51 -28.26
CA GLY A 663 -33.03 0.37 -28.27
C GLY A 663 -32.68 -0.68 -27.23
N GLU A 664 -33.29 -1.87 -27.37
CA GLU A 664 -33.08 -2.96 -26.42
C GLU A 664 -31.96 -3.91 -26.84
N TYR A 665 -31.04 -4.18 -25.92
CA TYR A 665 -29.93 -5.11 -26.11
C TYR A 665 -29.88 -6.13 -24.97
N LYS A 666 -29.41 -7.34 -25.27
CA LYS A 666 -29.09 -8.30 -24.21
C LYS A 666 -28.02 -7.72 -23.28
N LEU A 667 -28.21 -7.85 -21.97
CA LEU A 667 -27.28 -7.37 -20.95
C LEU A 667 -25.87 -7.94 -21.16
N SER A 668 -25.75 -9.20 -21.59
CA SER A 668 -24.47 -9.80 -21.96
C SER A 668 -23.75 -9.06 -23.09
N LYS A 669 -24.47 -8.62 -24.13
CA LYS A 669 -23.88 -7.83 -25.22
C LYS A 669 -23.43 -6.46 -24.73
N LEU A 670 -24.28 -5.76 -23.96
CA LEU A 670 -23.94 -4.47 -23.38
C LEU A 670 -22.71 -4.57 -22.46
N LYS A 671 -22.70 -5.53 -21.52
CA LYS A 671 -21.56 -5.77 -20.62
C LYS A 671 -20.28 -6.11 -21.40
N ASN A 672 -20.36 -6.92 -22.45
CA ASN A 672 -19.19 -7.22 -23.28
C ASN A 672 -18.66 -5.98 -24.00
N PHE A 673 -19.55 -5.14 -24.52
CA PHE A 673 -19.21 -3.88 -25.18
C PHE A 673 -18.54 -2.90 -24.20
N VAL A 674 -19.19 -2.59 -23.06
CA VAL A 674 -18.66 -1.63 -22.08
C VAL A 674 -17.41 -2.13 -21.37
N ASN A 675 -17.16 -3.44 -21.29
CA ASN A 675 -15.91 -4.00 -20.78
C ASN A 675 -14.76 -3.94 -21.80
N LYS A 676 -15.06 -3.85 -23.10
CA LYS A 676 -14.05 -3.71 -24.16
C LYS A 676 -13.44 -2.29 -24.16
N TYR A 677 -14.21 -1.31 -23.73
CA TYR A 677 -13.89 0.11 -23.77
C TYR A 677 -13.84 0.69 -22.34
N PRO A 678 -13.20 1.85 -22.06
CA PRO A 678 -13.00 2.34 -20.71
C PRO A 678 -14.24 3.12 -20.21
N PHE A 679 -15.41 2.50 -20.28
CA PHE A 679 -16.63 3.04 -19.70
C PHE A 679 -16.64 2.85 -18.18
N ASN A 680 -17.12 3.85 -17.45
CA ASN A 680 -17.35 3.79 -16.03
C ASN A 680 -18.85 3.64 -15.74
N GLU A 681 -19.20 2.69 -14.88
CA GLU A 681 -20.54 2.57 -14.32
C GLU A 681 -20.87 3.79 -13.46
N TYR A 682 -22.10 4.30 -13.56
CA TYR A 682 -22.63 5.26 -12.60
C TYR A 682 -23.94 4.78 -11.99
N TYR A 683 -24.18 5.26 -10.77
CA TYR A 683 -25.21 4.77 -9.88
C TYR A 683 -25.97 5.97 -9.28
N GLU A 684 -27.29 5.87 -9.17
CA GLU A 684 -28.10 6.79 -8.35
C GLU A 684 -28.46 6.17 -6.99
N ASP A 685 -28.32 4.85 -6.85
CA ASP A 685 -28.47 4.09 -5.60
C ASP A 685 -27.43 2.95 -5.49
N TYR A 686 -27.34 2.28 -4.34
CA TYR A 686 -26.31 1.25 -4.09
C TYR A 686 -26.48 -0.04 -4.93
N TYR A 687 -27.66 -0.29 -5.51
CA TYR A 687 -28.05 -1.59 -6.04
C TYR A 687 -28.30 -1.59 -7.55
N THR A 688 -28.37 -0.42 -8.18
CA THR A 688 -28.78 -0.27 -9.58
C THR A 688 -27.74 0.50 -10.39
N ILE A 689 -27.28 -0.09 -11.49
CA ILE A 689 -26.45 0.58 -12.49
C ILE A 689 -27.38 1.31 -13.46
N TYR A 690 -27.29 2.63 -13.53
CA TYR A 690 -28.15 3.48 -14.39
C TYR A 690 -27.53 3.79 -15.75
N GLY A 691 -26.27 3.42 -15.95
CA GLY A 691 -25.62 3.57 -17.22
C GLY A 691 -24.11 3.52 -17.15
N TYR A 692 -23.51 3.85 -18.28
CA TYR A 692 -22.09 3.78 -18.51
C TYR A 692 -21.62 5.07 -19.17
N LYS A 693 -20.58 5.72 -18.63
CA LYS A 693 -19.99 6.94 -19.19
C LYS A 693 -18.57 6.70 -19.68
N PHE A 694 -18.31 7.10 -20.91
CA PHE A 694 -16.98 7.26 -21.46
C PHE A 694 -16.66 8.75 -21.55
N GLU A 695 -15.67 9.20 -20.80
CA GLU A 695 -15.23 10.60 -20.78
C GLU A 695 -13.94 10.74 -21.59
N ASP A 696 -13.98 11.53 -22.66
CA ASP A 696 -12.78 11.87 -23.41
C ASP A 696 -12.10 13.10 -22.79
N LYS A 697 -10.95 12.86 -22.15
CA LYS A 697 -10.21 13.90 -21.42
C LYS A 697 -9.64 15.02 -22.29
N VAL A 698 -9.57 14.83 -23.62
CA VAL A 698 -9.03 15.84 -24.56
C VAL A 698 -10.11 16.84 -24.94
N SER A 699 -11.26 16.36 -25.40
CA SER A 699 -12.39 17.20 -25.81
C SER A 699 -13.26 17.66 -24.64
N GLY A 700 -13.17 16.96 -23.49
CA GLY A 700 -14.05 17.15 -22.34
C GLY A 700 -15.48 16.64 -22.55
N LEU A 701 -15.76 16.03 -23.71
CA LEU A 701 -17.07 15.47 -24.04
C LEU A 701 -17.24 14.09 -23.39
N VAL A 702 -18.49 13.76 -23.08
CA VAL A 702 -18.86 12.46 -22.48
C VAL A 702 -19.85 11.75 -23.37
N LEU A 703 -19.53 10.52 -23.77
CA LEU A 703 -20.49 9.57 -24.32
C LEU A 703 -21.18 8.84 -23.17
N ASP A 704 -22.48 9.08 -23.01
CA ASP A 704 -23.32 8.45 -21.99
C ASP A 704 -24.24 7.40 -22.64
N ILE A 705 -24.19 6.20 -22.10
CA ILE A 705 -25.12 5.11 -22.40
C ILE A 705 -26.00 4.94 -21.16
N SER A 706 -27.12 5.67 -21.13
CA SER A 706 -28.12 5.53 -20.07
C SER A 706 -28.85 4.20 -20.24
N THR A 707 -29.19 3.53 -19.14
CA THR A 707 -30.02 2.32 -19.14
C THR A 707 -31.30 2.56 -18.35
N ASN A 708 -32.29 1.67 -18.49
CA ASN A 708 -33.49 1.65 -17.64
C ASN A 708 -33.25 1.06 -16.23
N GLY A 709 -31.98 0.90 -15.81
CA GLY A 709 -31.58 0.37 -14.50
C GLY A 709 -31.27 -1.13 -14.52
N ILE A 710 -30.04 -1.50 -14.16
CA ILE A 710 -29.58 -2.90 -14.08
C ILE A 710 -29.33 -3.26 -12.61
N SER A 711 -30.09 -4.24 -12.10
CA SER A 711 -29.89 -4.75 -10.73
C SER A 711 -28.54 -5.46 -10.59
N ARG A 712 -27.78 -5.11 -9.56
CA ARG A 712 -26.44 -5.67 -9.34
C ARG A 712 -26.47 -7.14 -8.89
N ASP A 713 -27.47 -7.51 -8.12
CA ASP A 713 -27.57 -8.83 -7.46
C ASP A 713 -28.44 -9.82 -8.24
N ASN A 714 -29.38 -9.33 -9.06
CA ASN A 714 -30.43 -10.16 -9.66
C ASN A 714 -30.53 -10.08 -11.20
N ALA A 715 -29.63 -9.40 -11.90
CA ALA A 715 -29.70 -9.30 -13.37
C ALA A 715 -29.11 -10.54 -14.06
N ASP A 716 -29.90 -11.16 -14.95
CA ASP A 716 -29.47 -12.25 -15.81
C ASP A 716 -28.75 -11.69 -17.05
N PHE A 717 -27.69 -12.35 -17.49
CA PHE A 717 -27.01 -12.04 -18.74
C PHE A 717 -27.91 -12.13 -19.98
N GLY A 718 -29.04 -12.84 -19.89
CA GLY A 718 -30.08 -12.93 -20.91
C GLY A 718 -31.06 -11.76 -20.97
N ASP A 719 -31.13 -10.90 -19.94
CA ASP A 719 -32.11 -9.82 -19.83
C ASP A 719 -31.96 -8.79 -20.96
N MET A 720 -33.09 -8.25 -21.43
CA MET A 720 -33.11 -7.15 -22.39
C MET A 720 -33.10 -5.81 -21.63
N ILE A 721 -32.12 -4.98 -21.95
CA ILE A 721 -31.91 -3.66 -21.35
C ILE A 721 -32.05 -2.61 -22.44
N GLU A 722 -32.93 -1.65 -22.21
CA GLU A 722 -33.07 -0.48 -23.07
C GLU A 722 -31.89 0.47 -22.81
N ILE A 723 -31.23 0.90 -23.89
CA ILE A 723 -30.16 1.90 -23.82
C ILE A 723 -30.55 3.16 -24.59
N VAL A 724 -30.12 4.30 -24.04
CA VAL A 724 -30.25 5.62 -24.66
C VAL A 724 -28.89 6.30 -24.67
N LEU A 725 -28.41 6.62 -25.87
CA LEU A 725 -27.16 7.33 -26.11
C LEU A 725 -27.34 8.83 -25.95
N LYS A 726 -26.39 9.47 -25.30
CA LYS A 726 -26.30 10.93 -25.16
C LYS A 726 -24.85 11.40 -25.27
N ILE A 727 -24.68 12.62 -25.75
CA ILE A 727 -23.41 13.35 -25.63
C ILE A 727 -23.62 14.46 -24.62
N LEU A 728 -22.79 14.47 -23.58
CA LEU A 728 -22.84 15.44 -22.49
C LEU A 728 -21.62 16.38 -22.55
N ASN A 729 -21.65 17.45 -21.77
CA ASN A 729 -20.60 18.47 -21.67
C ASN A 729 -20.32 19.24 -22.97
N ILE A 730 -21.34 19.41 -23.80
CA ILE A 730 -21.25 20.24 -25.01
C ILE A 730 -21.13 21.71 -24.59
N SER A 731 -20.13 22.40 -25.13
CA SER A 731 -19.85 23.82 -24.93
C SER A 731 -19.48 24.49 -26.26
N GLU A 732 -19.39 25.82 -26.29
CA GLU A 732 -18.95 26.53 -27.49
C GLU A 732 -17.53 26.11 -27.94
N ASN A 733 -16.66 25.75 -27.00
CA ASN A 733 -15.26 25.43 -27.28
C ASN A 733 -15.04 24.03 -27.90
N ASN A 734 -16.00 23.10 -27.76
CA ASN A 734 -15.85 21.71 -28.23
C ASN A 734 -16.98 21.27 -29.18
N LYS A 735 -17.84 22.20 -29.60
CA LYS A 735 -18.98 21.91 -30.49
C LYS A 735 -18.54 21.24 -31.80
N ASP A 736 -17.39 21.64 -32.35
CA ASP A 736 -16.86 21.07 -33.59
C ASP A 736 -16.36 19.62 -33.44
N LEU A 737 -16.06 19.21 -32.20
CA LEU A 737 -15.63 17.84 -31.88
C LEU A 737 -16.79 16.87 -31.66
N VAL A 738 -18.03 17.36 -31.52
CA VAL A 738 -19.22 16.50 -31.32
C VAL A 738 -19.39 15.53 -32.50
N ASN A 739 -19.23 16.02 -33.73
CA ASN A 739 -19.31 15.18 -34.93
C ASN A 739 -18.23 14.09 -34.98
N ARG A 740 -17.00 14.42 -34.55
CA ARG A 740 -15.90 13.45 -34.45
C ARG A 740 -16.22 12.38 -33.40
N LEU A 741 -16.70 12.79 -32.24
CA LEU A 741 -17.11 11.87 -31.17
C LEU A 741 -18.22 10.93 -31.64
N MET A 742 -19.27 11.45 -32.28
CA MET A 742 -20.37 10.65 -32.83
C MET A 742 -19.87 9.64 -33.87
N PHE A 743 -19.05 10.09 -34.81
CA PHE A 743 -18.52 9.23 -35.86
C PHE A 743 -17.69 8.08 -35.30
N GLY A 744 -16.73 8.36 -34.42
CA GLY A 744 -15.95 7.30 -33.79
C GLY A 744 -16.79 6.42 -32.86
N SER A 745 -17.81 6.98 -32.20
CA SER A 745 -18.76 6.19 -31.41
C SER A 745 -19.54 5.21 -32.28
N ILE A 746 -19.96 5.59 -33.49
CA ILE A 746 -20.59 4.68 -34.45
C ILE A 746 -19.66 3.50 -34.77
N LEU A 747 -18.38 3.78 -35.08
CA LEU A 747 -17.39 2.73 -35.35
C LEU A 747 -17.19 1.78 -34.15
N MET A 748 -17.35 2.27 -32.91
CA MET A 748 -17.36 1.42 -31.71
C MET A 748 -18.65 0.61 -31.63
N LEU A 749 -19.80 1.26 -31.74
CA LEU A 749 -21.15 0.73 -31.56
C LEU A 749 -21.52 -0.35 -32.59
N GLU A 750 -20.88 -0.39 -33.75
CA GLU A 750 -20.95 -1.54 -34.67
C GLU A 750 -20.66 -2.88 -33.96
N ASN A 751 -19.75 -2.90 -32.98
CA ASN A 751 -19.43 -4.09 -32.19
C ASN A 751 -20.50 -4.45 -31.14
N LEU A 752 -21.41 -3.53 -30.81
CA LEU A 752 -22.54 -3.84 -29.94
C LEU A 752 -23.62 -4.63 -30.70
N VAL A 753 -23.75 -4.36 -32.01
CA VAL A 753 -24.75 -4.99 -32.88
C VAL A 753 -24.26 -6.33 -33.42
N GLN A 754 -23.00 -6.41 -33.86
CA GLN A 754 -22.33 -7.66 -34.24
C GLN A 754 -22.35 -8.68 -33.08
#